data_AF-A0A6J5JXD0-F1
#
_entry.id   AF-A0A6J5JXD0-F1
#
_cell.length_a   1.000
_cell.length_b   1.000
_cell.length_c   1.000
_cell.angle_alpha   90.00
_cell.angle_beta   90.00
_cell.angle_gamma   90.00
#
_symmetry.space_group_name_H-M   'P 1'
#
loop_
_entity.id
_entity.type
_entity.pdbx_description
1 polymer ?
#
loop_
_entity_poly.entity_id
_entity_poly.type
_entity_poly.pdbx_seq_one_letter_code
_entity_poly.pdbx_strand_id
1 'polypeptide(L)'
;MTLDGHFKYNNATNPNLDTPNGLAVIAPTLIRTGSGAIDVSAAGNVSLFDPSKQQDSGVTIVPGAIYTAGVPSSGGPLAPNNTTIVQGGSSTRGNILVTAPVNPEAAGDISIRARGNITGIENVVDADGAITGQAGTPIGQFWWQWMQVTAKPTLLSGGKIVALDRTSIDFGAFDQGVMSVGGNVMINAGGNIADLGVSLPTTWYKDASGTPVTTGGGNLTVRAGGDILSGNYFVAKGTGAIAAGGRIGSDVVVQPWLISGQVPVSVSTLLATQDGIIDVVARQGADIGGVFNPSYLQIGSANLQSQYAQYADAQAYSSDSAVNITTTTGDVVLNSLASKQVLRGSFLGGAVIDPSSVLPATVNATAFSGGIDVVSGGALFPSTSGNLSLIADRSINFANVAGGAEAGPVFGMSDSDPSAMPSATNPFATIASLTDLTTAAHAANALHADDPVPARIYSLNGDIVSGALQSSGGGAGFYDKLMQVVIDKPAMIQAGQDIVNLSFQGQNLRKSDVTRIVAGRDIYDTPLVHNAAVVPALTLGGPGYFDIEAGRNIGPMTSQSEAYAALTSAYPKTGLLTGINATGNASNPNLPHDSANVNILFGVSPGVDSGTFISKYIDPAASIAGVLGVASDLIAFVQEYEAGSVVDTGLVKDQRAIEPLDAMQAWSKFKNLPTYVQQIFAEQVLFNVLTRVGEDYNNAASPYFQKYSRGYEAINTLFPGSFGYTANNLGGGGNGTNKAIDTGDLDIRNTTIQTQQGGNISILGPGGQALVGSASAPPQIADTSGNVIVGPGAMGILTLEKGNVNIFTDRSVLLAQSRIFTEQGGDMTIWSSNGDINAGKGAKSSADTPAPQYVCDPNHYCTVDARGQVTGAGIATLQSVPGIPLGTINLIAPRGTVDAGDAGIRAGNLNVAALRVVNADNIQVTGKASGIPLVQAVNTGALTAASAAASAATQVAQDMAKNNASGGTVRRWTISVQVEGFGNAGDDNPKKHRQVGYDPSNAVSVIGFGPAGVTQRAVLTTDEREKLGKI
;
A
#
# COMPACT_ATOMS: atom_id res chain seq x y z
N MET A 1 -24.03 47.50 5.29
CA MET A 1 -24.88 47.02 6.40
C MET A 1 -23.96 46.53 7.49
N THR A 2 -24.26 46.87 8.74
CA THR A 2 -23.49 46.48 9.92
C THR A 2 -24.48 45.96 10.96
N LEU A 3 -24.26 44.77 11.48
CA LEU A 3 -24.96 44.28 12.66
C LEU A 3 -24.11 44.62 13.88
N ASP A 4 -24.60 45.54 14.71
CA ASP A 4 -23.91 46.01 15.92
C ASP A 4 -24.86 45.96 17.12
N GLY A 5 -24.31 45.67 18.30
CA GLY A 5 -25.03 45.48 19.55
C GLY A 5 -25.25 44.02 19.92
N HIS A 6 -25.41 43.79 21.22
CA HIS A 6 -25.73 42.49 21.79
C HIS A 6 -26.47 42.68 23.12
N PHE A 7 -27.21 41.66 23.53
CA PHE A 7 -27.75 41.55 24.88
C PHE A 7 -26.78 40.73 25.73
N LYS A 8 -26.48 41.22 26.94
CA LYS A 8 -25.63 40.53 27.92
C LYS A 8 -26.44 40.30 29.19
N TYR A 9 -26.65 39.04 29.54
CA TYR A 9 -27.33 38.64 30.77
C TYR A 9 -26.33 38.06 31.78
N ASN A 10 -26.28 38.63 32.99
CA ASN A 10 -25.48 38.07 34.08
C ASN A 10 -26.25 36.92 34.75
N ASN A 11 -25.71 35.70 34.63
CA ASN A 11 -26.38 34.51 35.15
C ASN A 11 -26.39 34.43 36.69
N ALA A 12 -25.65 35.28 37.42
CA ALA A 12 -25.54 35.22 38.90
C ALA A 12 -26.88 35.31 39.63
N THR A 13 -27.89 35.89 38.98
CA THR A 13 -29.21 36.15 39.58
C THR A 13 -30.32 35.30 38.95
N ASN A 14 -29.96 34.25 38.20
CA ASN A 14 -30.94 33.42 37.51
C ASN A 14 -31.79 32.61 38.51
N PRO A 15 -33.11 32.88 38.59
CA PRO A 15 -33.99 32.21 39.55
C PRO A 15 -34.37 30.78 39.14
N ASN A 16 -34.04 30.37 37.92
CA ASN A 16 -34.38 29.04 37.37
C ASN A 16 -33.27 28.01 37.55
N LEU A 17 -32.16 28.38 38.19
CA LEU A 17 -31.04 27.48 38.49
C LEU A 17 -30.81 27.42 39.99
N ASP A 18 -30.54 26.23 40.51
CA ASP A 18 -30.24 26.03 41.93
C ASP A 18 -28.89 26.67 42.33
N THR A 19 -27.92 26.71 41.38
CA THR A 19 -26.57 27.24 41.60
C THR A 19 -26.09 28.10 40.41
N PRO A 20 -26.65 29.29 40.19
CA PRO A 20 -26.20 30.21 39.14
C PRO A 20 -24.72 30.61 39.32
N ASN A 21 -24.02 30.84 38.21
CA ASN A 21 -22.64 31.32 38.17
C ASN A 21 -22.61 32.78 37.68
N GLY A 22 -21.51 33.51 37.91
CA GLY A 22 -21.39 34.91 37.50
C GLY A 22 -21.09 35.16 36.02
N LEU A 23 -21.09 34.10 35.20
CA LEU A 23 -20.74 34.20 33.80
C LEU A 23 -21.89 34.78 32.97
N ALA A 24 -21.55 35.60 31.99
CA ALA A 24 -22.50 36.24 31.10
C ALA A 24 -22.96 35.27 30.00
N VAL A 25 -24.26 35.33 29.69
CA VAL A 25 -24.83 34.81 28.44
C VAL A 25 -24.98 35.98 27.48
N ILE A 26 -24.53 35.81 26.25
CA ILE A 26 -24.63 36.82 25.20
C ILE A 26 -25.65 36.35 24.16
N ALA A 27 -26.49 37.27 23.70
CA ALA A 27 -27.30 37.07 22.51
C ALA A 27 -26.98 38.19 21.51
N PRO A 28 -26.65 37.86 20.25
CA PRO A 28 -26.21 38.85 19.26
C PRO A 28 -27.38 39.67 18.70
N THR A 29 -27.04 40.61 17.82
CA THR A 29 -28.04 41.18 16.91
C THR A 29 -28.45 40.15 15.86
N LEU A 30 -29.75 39.89 15.75
CA LEU A 30 -30.33 38.84 14.91
C LEU A 30 -31.25 39.41 13.83
N ILE A 31 -31.12 38.91 12.59
CA ILE A 31 -32.17 38.98 11.57
C ILE A 31 -32.70 37.58 11.37
N ARG A 32 -33.98 37.35 11.69
CA ARG A 32 -34.55 36.01 11.61
C ARG A 32 -36.00 35.97 11.17
N THR A 33 -36.39 34.83 10.63
CA THR A 33 -37.79 34.48 10.33
C THR A 33 -37.99 32.96 10.46
N GLY A 34 -39.22 32.49 10.39
CA GLY A 34 -39.55 31.06 10.34
C GLY A 34 -39.35 30.52 8.93
N SER A 35 -40.45 30.36 8.19
CA SER A 35 -40.47 29.91 6.80
C SER A 35 -40.34 31.04 5.76
N GLY A 36 -40.24 32.30 6.19
CA GLY A 36 -40.05 33.43 5.28
C GLY A 36 -38.63 33.48 4.69
N ALA A 37 -38.47 34.09 3.53
CA ALA A 37 -37.16 34.35 2.95
C ALA A 37 -36.55 35.66 3.48
N ILE A 38 -35.22 35.76 3.46
CA ILE A 38 -34.46 36.97 3.80
C ILE A 38 -33.61 37.38 2.58
N ASP A 39 -33.74 38.62 2.11
CA ASP A 39 -32.85 39.22 1.10
C ASP A 39 -32.13 40.43 1.68
N VAL A 40 -30.81 40.37 1.70
CA VAL A 40 -29.89 41.45 2.08
C VAL A 40 -29.15 41.89 0.84
N SER A 41 -29.33 43.15 0.45
CA SER A 41 -28.64 43.73 -0.71
C SER A 41 -27.96 45.04 -0.33
N ALA A 42 -26.64 45.13 -0.56
CA ALA A 42 -25.82 46.29 -0.23
C ALA A 42 -24.98 46.76 -1.43
N ALA A 43 -25.00 48.07 -1.70
CA ALA A 43 -24.15 48.70 -2.72
C ALA A 43 -22.67 48.80 -2.31
N GLY A 44 -22.35 48.55 -1.05
CA GLY A 44 -20.99 48.50 -0.50
C GLY A 44 -20.74 47.15 0.19
N ASN A 45 -20.27 47.20 1.44
CA ASN A 45 -19.94 46.02 2.23
C ASN A 45 -21.11 45.56 3.13
N VAL A 46 -21.09 44.28 3.49
CA VAL A 46 -21.90 43.69 4.57
C VAL A 46 -20.95 43.18 5.65
N SER A 47 -21.14 43.62 6.90
CA SER A 47 -20.39 43.15 8.06
C SER A 47 -21.37 42.58 9.09
N LEU A 48 -21.12 41.35 9.54
CA LEU A 48 -21.88 40.70 10.62
C LEU A 48 -21.29 41.02 12.00
N PHE A 49 -20.68 42.19 12.16
CA PHE A 49 -20.20 42.76 13.42
C PHE A 49 -19.92 44.24 13.19
N ASP A 50 -19.67 45.03 14.24
CA ASP A 50 -19.19 46.41 14.09
C ASP A 50 -17.68 46.46 13.78
N PRO A 51 -17.28 46.83 12.55
CA PRO A 51 -15.87 46.89 12.19
C PRO A 51 -15.12 48.04 12.90
N SER A 52 -15.82 49.02 13.48
CA SER A 52 -15.18 50.09 14.25
C SER A 52 -14.58 49.59 15.58
N LYS A 53 -15.12 48.49 16.12
CA LYS A 53 -14.69 47.89 17.40
C LYS A 53 -13.47 46.99 17.29
N GLN A 54 -13.04 46.64 16.08
CA GLN A 54 -11.87 45.79 15.86
C GLN A 54 -10.55 46.41 16.38
N GLN A 55 -10.54 47.72 16.64
CA GLN A 55 -9.40 48.46 17.18
C GLN A 55 -9.33 48.46 18.73
N ASP A 56 -10.40 48.03 19.42
CA ASP A 56 -10.49 48.11 20.88
C ASP A 56 -10.01 46.79 21.52
N SER A 57 -8.73 46.70 21.91
CA SER A 57 -8.13 45.46 22.44
C SER A 57 -8.72 44.92 23.76
N GLY A 58 -9.66 45.64 24.39
CA GLY A 58 -10.32 45.25 25.64
C GLY A 58 -11.82 44.97 25.51
N VAL A 59 -12.37 44.96 24.29
CA VAL A 59 -13.81 44.80 24.05
C VAL A 59 -14.06 43.48 23.30
N THR A 60 -14.92 42.63 23.87
CA THR A 60 -15.42 41.45 23.17
C THR A 60 -16.32 41.87 22.02
N ILE A 61 -15.91 41.59 20.78
CA ILE A 61 -16.71 41.81 19.58
C ILE A 61 -17.70 40.65 19.46
N VAL A 62 -18.99 40.95 19.52
CA VAL A 62 -20.03 39.94 19.38
C VAL A 62 -20.48 39.88 17.92
N PRO A 63 -20.42 38.72 17.24
CA PRO A 63 -20.96 38.56 15.90
C PRO A 63 -22.47 38.83 15.86
N GLY A 64 -22.99 39.18 14.69
CA GLY A 64 -24.41 39.13 14.35
C GLY A 64 -24.74 37.81 13.66
N ALA A 65 -26.02 37.44 13.67
CA ALA A 65 -26.49 36.25 12.97
C ALA A 65 -27.72 36.51 12.10
N ILE A 66 -27.81 35.79 10.98
CA ILE A 66 -28.95 35.82 10.06
C ILE A 66 -29.46 34.39 9.89
N TYR A 67 -30.72 34.11 10.23
CA TYR A 67 -31.23 32.76 10.04
C TYR A 67 -32.72 32.61 9.69
N THR A 68 -33.03 31.52 9.02
CA THR A 68 -34.40 31.06 8.74
C THR A 68 -34.61 29.73 9.46
N ALA A 69 -35.56 29.70 10.40
CA ALA A 69 -35.76 28.58 11.32
C ALA A 69 -36.72 27.50 10.80
N GLY A 70 -37.50 27.80 9.76
CA GLY A 70 -38.51 26.88 9.23
C GLY A 70 -39.71 26.68 10.15
N VAL A 71 -40.33 25.52 10.01
CA VAL A 71 -41.47 25.05 10.81
C VAL A 71 -41.12 23.70 11.43
N PRO A 72 -41.65 23.35 12.63
CA PRO A 72 -41.47 22.02 13.18
C PRO A 72 -41.98 20.94 12.23
N SER A 73 -41.22 19.85 12.08
CA SER A 73 -41.58 18.76 11.19
C SER A 73 -42.89 18.10 11.61
N SER A 74 -43.77 17.87 10.63
CA SER A 74 -45.11 17.33 10.87
C SER A 74 -45.12 15.92 11.49
N GLY A 75 -44.08 15.12 11.24
CA GLY A 75 -43.91 13.79 11.82
C GLY A 75 -43.00 13.74 13.06
N GLY A 76 -42.42 14.88 13.45
CA GLY A 76 -41.47 14.97 14.54
C GLY A 76 -42.12 14.94 15.94
N PRO A 77 -41.37 14.60 16.99
CA PRO A 77 -41.89 14.64 18.35
C PRO A 77 -42.23 16.08 18.76
N LEU A 78 -43.30 16.24 19.55
CA LEU A 78 -43.75 17.56 20.00
C LEU A 78 -42.62 18.32 20.74
N ALA A 79 -42.48 19.61 20.41
CA ALA A 79 -41.55 20.50 21.08
C ALA A 79 -42.12 20.88 22.47
N PRO A 80 -41.39 20.65 23.57
CA PRO A 80 -41.80 21.12 24.89
C PRO A 80 -41.67 22.65 24.98
N ASN A 81 -42.36 23.27 25.93
CA ASN A 81 -42.25 24.73 26.16
C ASN A 81 -41.26 25.05 27.28
N ASN A 82 -39.99 24.69 27.11
CA ASN A 82 -38.95 25.02 28.09
C ASN A 82 -37.71 25.66 27.44
N THR A 83 -37.05 26.52 28.21
CA THR A 83 -35.77 27.15 27.87
C THR A 83 -34.96 27.19 29.15
N THR A 84 -33.67 26.89 29.06
CA THR A 84 -32.78 26.84 30.24
C THR A 84 -31.41 27.39 29.90
N ILE A 85 -30.59 27.62 30.92
CA ILE A 85 -29.17 27.92 30.76
C ILE A 85 -28.39 26.68 31.18
N VAL A 86 -27.59 26.13 30.26
CA VAL A 86 -26.62 25.08 30.58
C VAL A 86 -25.30 25.75 30.95
N GLN A 87 -24.84 25.51 32.17
CA GLN A 87 -23.63 26.13 32.71
C GLN A 87 -22.38 25.34 32.30
N GLY A 88 -21.32 26.05 31.88
CA GLY A 88 -20.03 25.43 31.58
C GLY A 88 -19.33 24.91 32.83
N GLY A 89 -18.71 23.74 32.75
CA GLY A 89 -18.05 23.06 33.87
C GLY A 89 -16.67 23.63 34.30
N SER A 90 -16.10 24.63 33.60
CA SER A 90 -14.79 25.22 33.93
C SER A 90 -14.68 26.71 33.57
N SER A 91 -13.65 27.40 34.09
CA SER A 91 -13.37 28.84 33.89
C SER A 91 -12.88 29.22 32.49
N THR A 92 -13.04 28.35 31.50
CA THR A 92 -12.71 28.61 30.09
C THR A 92 -13.91 28.34 29.16
N ARG A 93 -15.11 28.15 29.74
CA ARG A 93 -16.32 27.77 29.02
C ARG A 93 -17.52 28.56 29.52
N GLY A 94 -18.20 29.22 28.59
CA GLY A 94 -19.35 30.06 28.90
C GLY A 94 -20.64 29.27 29.08
N ASN A 95 -21.65 29.98 29.58
CA ASN A 95 -23.02 29.50 29.66
C ASN A 95 -23.68 29.49 28.29
N ILE A 96 -24.56 28.53 28.03
CA ILE A 96 -25.30 28.38 26.77
C ILE A 96 -26.80 28.48 27.05
N LEU A 97 -27.50 29.35 26.30
CA LEU A 97 -28.97 29.44 26.36
C LEU A 97 -29.58 28.37 25.46
N VAL A 98 -30.19 27.35 26.07
CA VAL A 98 -30.77 26.23 25.35
C VAL A 98 -32.28 26.37 25.22
N THR A 99 -32.73 26.48 23.97
CA THR A 99 -34.15 26.52 23.60
C THR A 99 -34.79 25.13 23.51
N ALA A 100 -36.10 25.08 23.34
CA ALA A 100 -36.84 23.84 23.24
C ALA A 100 -36.38 22.99 22.04
N PRO A 101 -36.21 21.66 22.19
CA PRO A 101 -35.83 20.80 21.09
C PRO A 101 -36.91 20.78 20.00
N VAL A 102 -36.49 21.02 18.76
CA VAL A 102 -37.31 21.08 17.56
C VAL A 102 -36.56 20.45 16.39
N ASN A 103 -37.31 19.73 15.54
CA ASN A 103 -36.82 19.21 14.27
C ASN A 103 -37.39 20.08 13.13
N PRO A 104 -36.71 21.17 12.74
CA PRO A 104 -37.23 22.11 11.75
C PRO A 104 -37.13 21.58 10.31
N GLU A 105 -38.10 21.96 9.49
CA GLU A 105 -38.12 21.75 8.04
C GLU A 105 -38.65 23.01 7.32
N ALA A 106 -38.45 23.09 6.01
CA ALA A 106 -39.02 24.14 5.14
C ALA A 106 -38.72 25.59 5.62
N ALA A 107 -37.48 25.86 6.05
CA ALA A 107 -36.98 27.23 6.19
C ALA A 107 -36.99 27.99 4.87
N GLY A 108 -37.13 29.32 4.93
CA GLY A 108 -37.05 30.15 3.74
C GLY A 108 -35.62 30.37 3.27
N ASP A 109 -35.46 30.78 2.02
CA ASP A 109 -34.14 31.05 1.43
C ASP A 109 -33.51 32.33 2.01
N ILE A 110 -32.18 32.36 2.08
CA ILE A 110 -31.40 33.56 2.44
C ILE A 110 -30.54 33.98 1.25
N SER A 111 -30.61 35.25 0.86
CA SER A 111 -29.66 35.84 -0.10
C SER A 111 -28.94 37.04 0.50
N ILE A 112 -27.62 37.06 0.41
CA ILE A 112 -26.78 38.20 0.79
C ILE A 112 -25.95 38.62 -0.43
N ARG A 113 -26.16 39.84 -0.90
CA ARG A 113 -25.47 40.43 -2.05
C ARG A 113 -24.78 41.72 -1.65
N ALA A 114 -23.46 41.76 -1.80
CA ALA A 114 -22.63 42.93 -1.60
C ALA A 114 -21.86 43.25 -2.88
N ARG A 115 -21.83 44.52 -3.29
CA ARG A 115 -20.92 44.94 -4.38
C ARG A 115 -19.46 45.02 -3.92
N GLY A 116 -19.22 45.17 -2.62
CA GLY A 116 -17.91 45.07 -1.99
C GLY A 116 -17.70 43.74 -1.27
N ASN A 117 -17.17 43.80 -0.06
CA ASN A 117 -16.82 42.64 0.77
C ASN A 117 -18.00 42.16 1.63
N ILE A 118 -17.99 40.88 1.99
CA ILE A 118 -18.82 40.30 3.05
C ILE A 118 -17.88 39.79 4.14
N THR A 119 -18.05 40.26 5.37
CA THR A 119 -17.12 39.95 6.47
C THR A 119 -17.91 39.44 7.69
N GLY A 120 -17.55 38.24 8.13
CA GLY A 120 -17.95 37.68 9.42
C GLY A 120 -16.87 37.87 10.47
N ILE A 121 -16.94 37.11 11.56
CA ILE A 121 -15.86 37.01 12.54
C ILE A 121 -15.85 35.55 13.00
N GLU A 122 -14.84 34.78 12.62
CA GLU A 122 -14.76 33.33 12.90
C GLU A 122 -14.21 33.09 14.32
N ASN A 123 -13.07 33.72 14.63
CA ASN A 123 -12.41 33.63 15.92
C ASN A 123 -12.87 34.75 16.87
N VAL A 124 -13.97 34.52 17.57
CA VAL A 124 -14.46 35.42 18.62
C VAL A 124 -13.65 35.22 19.90
N VAL A 125 -13.25 36.30 20.57
CA VAL A 125 -12.45 36.25 21.81
C VAL A 125 -13.18 36.96 22.96
N ASP A 126 -13.29 36.28 24.09
CA ASP A 126 -13.75 36.86 25.36
C ASP A 126 -12.66 37.77 25.95
N ALA A 127 -12.70 39.06 25.63
CA ALA A 127 -11.65 40.01 25.95
C ALA A 127 -11.54 40.34 27.45
N ASP A 128 -12.67 40.36 28.17
CA ASP A 128 -12.74 40.75 29.59
C ASP A 128 -12.93 39.56 30.54
N GLY A 129 -13.15 38.36 30.01
CA GLY A 129 -13.39 37.15 30.80
C GLY A 129 -14.79 37.05 31.36
N ALA A 130 -15.71 37.94 30.99
CA ALA A 130 -17.06 37.94 31.54
C ALA A 130 -17.90 36.75 31.05
N ILE A 131 -17.56 36.16 29.90
CA ILE A 131 -18.33 35.08 29.28
C ILE A 131 -17.83 33.72 29.78
N THR A 132 -16.52 33.55 29.82
CA THR A 132 -15.85 32.27 30.11
C THR A 132 -15.27 32.19 31.51
N GLY A 133 -15.01 33.33 32.15
CA GLY A 133 -14.28 33.45 33.41
C GLY A 133 -12.80 33.78 33.24
N GLN A 134 -12.29 33.80 32.00
CA GLN A 134 -10.89 34.07 31.69
C GLN A 134 -10.75 34.96 30.45
N ALA A 135 -10.14 36.13 30.62
CA ALA A 135 -9.84 37.05 29.53
C ALA A 135 -8.89 36.43 28.49
N GLY A 136 -9.12 36.76 27.22
CA GLY A 136 -8.38 36.24 26.06
C GLY A 136 -8.83 34.85 25.60
N THR A 137 -9.89 34.29 26.17
CA THR A 137 -10.38 32.94 25.80
C THR A 137 -11.15 32.98 24.48
N PRO A 138 -10.80 32.16 23.48
CA PRO A 138 -11.61 32.05 22.26
C PRO A 138 -12.96 31.39 22.51
N ILE A 139 -14.01 31.95 21.92
CA ILE A 139 -15.42 31.55 22.09
C ILE A 139 -16.18 31.37 20.76
N GLY A 140 -15.47 31.35 19.62
CA GLY A 140 -16.09 31.05 18.32
C GLY A 140 -16.87 29.72 18.34
N GLN A 141 -18.07 29.73 17.74
CA GLN A 141 -19.02 28.62 17.88
C GLN A 141 -18.74 27.45 16.95
N PHE A 142 -18.29 27.75 15.72
CA PHE A 142 -18.25 26.81 14.60
C PHE A 142 -19.60 26.06 14.49
N TRP A 143 -19.65 24.76 14.80
CA TRP A 143 -20.85 23.93 14.63
C TRP A 143 -21.42 23.28 15.90
N TRP A 144 -20.70 23.20 17.02
CA TRP A 144 -21.11 22.28 18.09
C TRP A 144 -22.11 22.88 19.09
N GLN A 145 -21.99 24.17 19.47
CA GLN A 145 -22.81 24.76 20.55
C GLN A 145 -24.30 24.66 20.26
N TRP A 146 -24.68 25.06 19.06
CA TRP A 146 -26.07 25.11 18.62
C TRP A 146 -26.58 23.78 18.03
N MET A 147 -25.71 22.80 17.75
CA MET A 147 -26.11 21.47 17.27
C MET A 147 -26.21 20.41 18.39
N GLN A 148 -25.31 20.46 19.37
CA GLN A 148 -25.02 19.31 20.23
C GLN A 148 -25.42 19.51 21.70
N VAL A 149 -25.68 20.75 22.14
CA VAL A 149 -26.01 21.03 23.53
C VAL A 149 -27.52 20.95 23.74
N THR A 150 -27.93 20.15 24.72
CA THR A 150 -29.35 19.96 25.07
C THR A 150 -29.63 20.39 26.51
N ALA A 151 -30.89 20.66 26.82
CA ALA A 151 -31.31 21.18 28.13
C ALA A 151 -31.05 20.22 29.30
N LYS A 152 -30.93 18.92 29.03
CA LYS A 152 -30.66 17.88 30.02
C LYS A 152 -29.34 17.18 29.67
N PRO A 153 -28.54 16.76 30.65
CA PRO A 153 -27.31 16.03 30.37
C PRO A 153 -27.63 14.69 29.69
N THR A 154 -26.88 14.36 28.64
CA THR A 154 -26.93 13.05 27.98
C THR A 154 -25.86 12.09 28.52
N LEU A 155 -24.92 12.61 29.31
CA LEU A 155 -23.97 11.84 30.11
C LEU A 155 -24.23 12.06 31.61
N LEU A 156 -24.51 11.00 32.34
CA LEU A 156 -24.81 11.05 33.78
C LEU A 156 -23.63 10.57 34.62
N SER A 157 -23.65 10.90 35.91
CA SER A 157 -22.67 10.42 36.90
C SER A 157 -22.51 8.89 36.84
N GLY A 158 -21.26 8.42 36.87
CA GLY A 158 -20.93 7.00 36.71
C GLY A 158 -20.84 6.52 35.26
N GLY A 159 -20.80 7.43 34.27
CA GLY A 159 -20.58 7.10 32.86
C GLY A 159 -21.83 6.56 32.15
N LYS A 160 -23.01 6.69 32.76
CA LYS A 160 -24.27 6.23 32.16
C LYS A 160 -24.71 7.19 31.05
N ILE A 161 -24.96 6.64 29.87
CA ILE A 161 -25.36 7.38 28.68
C ILE A 161 -26.88 7.33 28.52
N VAL A 162 -27.48 8.49 28.21
CA VAL A 162 -28.90 8.61 27.85
C VAL A 162 -28.99 8.66 26.34
N ALA A 163 -29.47 7.58 25.72
CA ALA A 163 -29.59 7.50 24.27
C ALA A 163 -30.52 8.61 23.72
N LEU A 164 -30.05 9.29 22.68
CA LEU A 164 -30.85 10.28 21.95
C LEU A 164 -32.02 9.60 21.21
N ASP A 165 -33.19 10.22 21.30
CA ASP A 165 -34.39 9.91 20.53
C ASP A 165 -34.65 10.91 19.40
N ARG A 166 -34.00 12.08 19.47
CA ARG A 166 -33.94 13.13 18.45
C ARG A 166 -32.74 14.05 18.67
N THR A 167 -32.37 14.79 17.63
CA THR A 167 -31.54 15.99 17.69
C THR A 167 -32.36 17.25 17.46
N SER A 168 -31.75 18.42 17.64
CA SER A 168 -32.38 19.71 17.48
C SER A 168 -31.36 20.76 17.05
N ILE A 169 -31.85 21.85 16.46
CA ILE A 169 -31.09 23.10 16.37
C ILE A 169 -31.46 23.96 17.57
N ASP A 170 -30.46 24.43 18.31
CA ASP A 170 -30.65 25.39 19.38
C ASP A 170 -30.53 26.82 18.83
N PHE A 171 -31.66 27.38 18.43
CA PHE A 171 -31.74 28.74 17.91
C PHE A 171 -31.43 29.82 18.97
N GLY A 172 -31.40 29.46 20.27
CA GLY A 172 -31.00 30.35 21.36
C GLY A 172 -29.49 30.52 21.49
N ALA A 173 -28.72 29.64 20.86
CA ALA A 173 -27.26 29.64 20.88
C ALA A 173 -26.65 29.75 19.48
N PHE A 174 -27.45 30.05 18.45
CA PHE A 174 -26.92 30.36 17.11
C PHE A 174 -26.57 31.86 17.06
N ASP A 175 -25.34 32.16 17.45
CA ASP A 175 -24.90 33.52 17.71
C ASP A 175 -23.99 34.10 16.61
N GLN A 176 -23.59 33.28 15.63
CA GLN A 176 -22.56 33.62 14.66
C GLN A 176 -22.89 33.11 13.24
N GLY A 177 -22.94 34.02 12.27
CA GLY A 177 -22.99 33.68 10.85
C GLY A 177 -24.40 33.57 10.25
N VAL A 178 -24.54 32.72 9.23
CA VAL A 178 -25.77 32.57 8.45
C VAL A 178 -26.28 31.13 8.54
N MET A 179 -27.58 30.93 8.77
CA MET A 179 -28.15 29.57 8.80
C MET A 179 -29.53 29.47 8.16
N SER A 180 -29.78 28.40 7.42
CA SER A 180 -31.11 28.04 6.93
C SER A 180 -31.34 26.54 7.13
N VAL A 181 -32.44 26.17 7.78
CA VAL A 181 -32.74 24.76 8.10
C VAL A 181 -33.89 24.24 7.22
N GLY A 182 -33.57 23.91 5.97
CA GLY A 182 -34.53 23.45 4.95
C GLY A 182 -34.75 24.42 3.78
N GLY A 183 -34.06 25.56 3.75
CA GLY A 183 -34.04 26.51 2.63
C GLY A 183 -32.61 26.72 2.10
N ASN A 184 -32.47 27.39 0.96
CA ASN A 184 -31.18 27.61 0.30
C ASN A 184 -30.49 28.89 0.77
N VAL A 185 -29.16 28.94 0.68
CA VAL A 185 -28.37 30.14 0.99
C VAL A 185 -27.53 30.57 -0.21
N MET A 186 -27.65 31.84 -0.60
CA MET A 186 -26.84 32.46 -1.65
C MET A 186 -26.04 33.65 -1.10
N ILE A 187 -24.72 33.54 -1.10
CA ILE A 187 -23.77 34.60 -0.75
C ILE A 187 -23.05 35.07 -2.02
N ASN A 188 -23.09 36.38 -2.29
CA ASN A 188 -22.44 36.97 -3.45
C ASN A 188 -21.75 38.29 -3.08
N ALA A 189 -20.42 38.29 -3.07
CA ALA A 189 -19.57 39.45 -2.84
C ALA A 189 -18.85 39.86 -4.13
N GLY A 190 -18.90 41.15 -4.49
CA GLY A 190 -18.09 41.68 -5.58
C GLY A 190 -16.59 41.76 -5.24
N GLY A 191 -16.25 41.80 -3.95
CA GLY A 191 -14.88 41.71 -3.42
C GLY A 191 -14.61 40.40 -2.71
N ASN A 192 -13.99 40.48 -1.53
CA ASN A 192 -13.61 39.31 -0.72
C ASN A 192 -14.75 38.85 0.20
N ILE A 193 -14.74 37.57 0.54
CA ILE A 193 -15.48 37.00 1.66
C ILE A 193 -14.46 36.61 2.73
N ALA A 194 -14.62 37.08 3.96
CA ALA A 194 -13.71 36.76 5.05
C ALA A 194 -14.49 36.33 6.29
N ASP A 195 -14.00 35.30 7.00
CA ASP A 195 -14.47 34.88 8.32
C ASP A 195 -15.97 34.52 8.41
N LEU A 196 -16.59 34.21 7.27
CA LEU A 196 -18.03 33.98 7.19
C LEU A 196 -18.35 32.52 7.51
N GLY A 197 -19.20 32.31 8.52
CA GLY A 197 -19.84 31.02 8.78
C GLY A 197 -21.19 30.91 8.06
N VAL A 198 -21.41 29.82 7.33
CA VAL A 198 -22.71 29.50 6.70
C VAL A 198 -23.07 28.05 6.96
N SER A 199 -24.26 27.80 7.52
CA SER A 199 -24.71 26.45 7.90
C SER A 199 -26.09 26.12 7.33
N LEU A 200 -26.20 24.97 6.67
CA LEU A 200 -27.45 24.35 6.22
C LEU A 200 -27.57 22.98 6.89
N PRO A 201 -27.86 22.94 8.20
CA PRO A 201 -27.80 21.72 8.98
C PRO A 201 -29.01 20.83 8.72
N THR A 202 -28.89 19.57 9.12
CA THR A 202 -30.04 18.68 9.32
C THR A 202 -30.22 18.38 10.79
N THR A 203 -31.43 17.94 11.16
CA THR A 203 -31.71 17.27 12.43
C THR A 203 -32.38 15.92 12.16
N TRP A 204 -32.44 15.03 13.15
CA TRP A 204 -33.13 13.77 13.02
C TRP A 204 -33.98 13.44 14.25
N TYR A 205 -34.98 12.58 14.09
CA TYR A 205 -35.78 12.02 15.18
C TYR A 205 -36.14 10.56 14.89
N LYS A 206 -36.40 9.75 15.92
CA LYS A 206 -36.91 8.38 15.75
C LYS A 206 -38.40 8.40 15.46
N ASP A 207 -38.80 7.71 14.39
CA ASP A 207 -40.22 7.45 14.10
C ASP A 207 -40.81 6.39 15.04
N ALA A 208 -42.07 6.02 14.82
CA ALA A 208 -42.77 5.01 15.62
C ALA A 208 -42.13 3.61 15.58
N SER A 209 -41.30 3.31 14.57
CA SER A 209 -40.54 2.06 14.44
C SER A 209 -39.15 2.14 15.09
N GLY A 210 -38.74 3.32 15.56
CA GLY A 210 -37.40 3.57 16.09
C GLY A 210 -36.37 3.92 15.01
N THR A 211 -36.79 4.12 13.76
CA THR A 211 -35.91 4.47 12.64
C THR A 211 -35.63 5.98 12.63
N PRO A 212 -34.36 6.42 12.51
CA PRO A 212 -34.05 7.83 12.35
C PRO A 212 -34.62 8.43 11.06
N VAL A 213 -35.34 9.54 11.18
CA VAL A 213 -35.85 10.36 10.07
C VAL A 213 -35.16 11.71 10.10
N THR A 214 -34.47 12.06 9.02
CA THR A 214 -33.69 13.30 8.88
C THR A 214 -34.50 14.40 8.20
N THR A 215 -34.42 15.63 8.72
CA THR A 215 -35.11 16.84 8.24
C THR A 215 -34.14 18.02 8.16
N GLY A 216 -34.45 19.02 7.34
CA GLY A 216 -33.57 20.18 7.09
C GLY A 216 -32.74 20.05 5.81
N GLY A 217 -31.53 20.60 5.82
CA GLY A 217 -30.64 20.68 4.66
C GLY A 217 -30.92 21.90 3.76
N GLY A 218 -30.38 21.87 2.54
CA GLY A 218 -30.56 22.92 1.53
C GLY A 218 -29.33 23.07 0.63
N ASN A 219 -29.43 23.92 -0.39
CA ASN A 219 -28.31 24.19 -1.29
C ASN A 219 -27.60 25.49 -0.93
N LEU A 220 -26.27 25.46 -1.01
CA LEU A 220 -25.39 26.60 -0.77
C LEU A 220 -24.79 27.10 -2.08
N THR A 221 -24.76 28.41 -2.28
CA THR A 221 -23.95 29.06 -3.31
C THR A 221 -23.17 30.21 -2.69
N VAL A 222 -21.85 30.17 -2.78
CA VAL A 222 -20.94 31.23 -2.30
C VAL A 222 -20.08 31.70 -3.46
N ARG A 223 -20.08 33.01 -3.72
CA ARG A 223 -19.27 33.63 -4.77
C ARG A 223 -18.55 34.86 -4.24
N ALA A 224 -17.23 34.87 -4.31
CA ALA A 224 -16.40 36.05 -4.09
C ALA A 224 -15.76 36.48 -5.42
N GLY A 225 -15.85 37.78 -5.74
CA GLY A 225 -15.11 38.36 -6.88
C GLY A 225 -13.60 38.37 -6.64
N GLY A 226 -13.17 38.41 -5.38
CA GLY A 226 -11.78 38.26 -4.93
C GLY A 226 -11.57 36.95 -4.16
N ASP A 227 -10.95 37.06 -2.99
CA ASP A 227 -10.55 35.93 -2.16
C ASP A 227 -11.67 35.45 -1.24
N ILE A 228 -11.62 34.16 -0.86
CA ILE A 228 -12.32 33.64 0.32
C ILE A 228 -11.25 33.35 1.38
N LEU A 229 -11.35 34.02 2.52
CA LEU A 229 -10.36 33.97 3.59
C LEU A 229 -11.01 33.40 4.86
N SER A 230 -10.46 32.30 5.37
CA SER A 230 -10.97 31.57 6.54
C SER A 230 -12.46 31.24 6.38
N GLY A 231 -13.21 31.11 7.48
CA GLY A 231 -14.64 30.82 7.47
C GLY A 231 -14.97 29.33 7.37
N ASN A 232 -16.24 29.02 7.68
CA ASN A 232 -16.74 27.66 7.79
C ASN A 232 -18.06 27.48 7.05
N TYR A 233 -18.12 26.47 6.17
CA TYR A 233 -19.27 26.22 5.30
C TYR A 233 -19.80 24.80 5.50
N PHE A 234 -21.02 24.69 6.04
CA PHE A 234 -21.65 23.42 6.37
C PHE A 234 -22.88 23.16 5.50
N VAL A 235 -22.84 22.07 4.72
CA VAL A 235 -23.97 21.55 3.95
C VAL A 235 -24.25 20.14 4.45
N ALA A 236 -25.19 19.99 5.39
CA ALA A 236 -25.50 18.67 5.93
C ALA A 236 -26.14 17.75 4.89
N LYS A 237 -27.03 18.29 4.06
CA LYS A 237 -27.69 17.58 2.96
C LYS A 237 -28.02 18.56 1.85
N GLY A 238 -27.70 18.19 0.60
CA GLY A 238 -27.85 19.05 -0.58
C GLY A 238 -26.51 19.33 -1.26
N THR A 239 -26.48 20.34 -2.12
CA THR A 239 -25.27 20.72 -2.87
C THR A 239 -24.73 22.08 -2.44
N GLY A 240 -23.42 22.20 -2.23
CA GLY A 240 -22.73 23.46 -2.00
C GLY A 240 -21.80 23.82 -3.14
N ALA A 241 -21.94 25.00 -3.72
CA ALA A 241 -21.04 25.54 -4.74
C ALA A 241 -20.29 26.77 -4.19
N ILE A 242 -18.99 26.67 -4.00
CA ILE A 242 -18.13 27.73 -3.45
C ILE A 242 -17.14 28.17 -4.52
N ALA A 243 -17.14 29.45 -4.89
CA ALA A 243 -16.27 29.99 -5.93
C ALA A 243 -15.55 31.27 -5.51
N ALA A 244 -14.22 31.29 -5.64
CA ALA A 244 -13.38 32.47 -5.45
C ALA A 244 -12.75 32.94 -6.77
N GLY A 245 -12.93 34.22 -7.10
CA GLY A 245 -12.23 34.87 -8.22
C GLY A 245 -10.72 35.03 -7.99
N GLY A 246 -10.29 34.93 -6.73
CA GLY A 246 -8.89 34.89 -6.29
C GLY A 246 -8.52 33.53 -5.69
N ARG A 247 -7.87 33.56 -4.52
CA ARG A 247 -7.47 32.36 -3.76
C ARG A 247 -8.50 32.00 -2.68
N ILE A 248 -8.45 30.75 -2.20
CA ILE A 248 -9.04 30.33 -0.93
C ILE A 248 -7.88 30.06 0.04
N GLY A 249 -7.94 30.59 1.26
CA GLY A 249 -6.89 30.35 2.27
C GLY A 249 -7.21 31.00 3.61
N SER A 250 -6.19 31.21 4.46
CA SER A 250 -6.35 31.83 5.77
C SER A 250 -6.06 33.34 5.80
N ASP A 251 -6.76 34.04 6.69
CA ASP A 251 -6.39 35.33 7.28
C ASP A 251 -6.46 35.31 8.82
N VAL A 252 -7.05 34.27 9.42
CA VAL A 252 -7.08 34.04 10.87
C VAL A 252 -5.88 33.23 11.35
N VAL A 253 -5.28 33.69 12.45
CA VAL A 253 -4.29 32.96 13.25
C VAL A 253 -4.78 32.89 14.68
N VAL A 254 -4.93 31.68 15.22
CA VAL A 254 -5.38 31.44 16.60
C VAL A 254 -4.24 30.91 17.47
N GLN A 255 -4.17 31.34 18.71
CA GLN A 255 -3.27 30.74 19.70
C GLN A 255 -3.93 29.48 20.25
N PRO A 256 -3.26 28.31 20.30
CA PRO A 256 -3.81 27.12 20.95
C PRO A 256 -3.89 27.33 22.47
N TRP A 257 -5.02 27.85 22.95
CA TRP A 257 -5.19 28.29 24.34
C TRP A 257 -5.26 27.12 25.35
N LEU A 258 -5.48 25.89 24.88
CA LEU A 258 -5.53 24.68 25.72
C LEU A 258 -4.14 24.14 26.06
N ILE A 259 -3.09 24.51 25.32
CA ILE A 259 -1.76 23.92 25.46
C ILE A 259 -0.70 25.04 25.53
N SER A 260 -0.19 25.28 26.74
CA SER A 260 0.93 26.19 26.97
C SER A 260 2.14 25.79 26.12
N GLY A 261 2.68 26.72 25.32
CA GLY A 261 3.87 26.51 24.49
C GLY A 261 3.62 26.06 23.05
N GLN A 262 2.37 25.92 22.60
CA GLN A 262 2.09 25.67 21.18
C GLN A 262 2.19 26.94 20.31
N VAL A 263 2.59 26.73 19.06
CA VAL A 263 2.73 27.78 18.05
C VAL A 263 1.35 28.23 17.55
N PRO A 264 1.13 29.53 17.26
CA PRO A 264 -0.07 30.00 16.57
C PRO A 264 -0.44 29.13 15.35
N VAL A 265 -1.73 28.82 15.22
CA VAL A 265 -2.31 27.98 14.17
C VAL A 265 -3.10 28.86 13.19
N SER A 266 -2.75 28.81 11.91
CA SER A 266 -3.58 29.42 10.87
C SER A 266 -4.83 28.59 10.62
N VAL A 267 -5.99 29.24 10.46
CA VAL A 267 -7.26 28.58 10.18
C VAL A 267 -7.69 28.92 8.76
N SER A 268 -7.36 28.07 7.81
CA SER A 268 -7.85 28.20 6.43
C SER A 268 -9.30 27.74 6.33
N THR A 269 -9.98 28.04 5.22
CA THR A 269 -11.40 27.74 5.04
C THR A 269 -11.74 26.29 5.38
N LEU A 270 -12.78 26.11 6.20
CA LEU A 270 -13.24 24.81 6.69
C LEU A 270 -14.53 24.42 5.97
N LEU A 271 -14.59 23.16 5.54
CA LEU A 271 -15.77 22.59 4.91
C LEU A 271 -16.39 21.57 5.85
N ALA A 272 -17.72 21.48 5.84
CA ALA A 272 -18.42 20.46 6.58
C ALA A 272 -19.56 19.85 5.77
N THR A 273 -19.69 18.53 5.82
CA THR A 273 -20.76 17.78 5.15
C THR A 273 -21.14 16.51 5.90
N GLN A 274 -22.33 16.00 5.61
CA GLN A 274 -22.82 14.69 6.06
C GLN A 274 -23.31 13.90 4.84
N ASP A 275 -24.53 14.20 4.37
CA ASP A 275 -25.15 13.71 3.12
C ASP A 275 -25.05 14.74 1.98
N GLY A 276 -24.10 15.68 2.09
CA GLY A 276 -23.94 16.77 1.15
C GLY A 276 -22.78 16.57 0.17
N ILE A 277 -22.87 17.25 -0.96
CA ILE A 277 -21.80 17.36 -1.95
C ILE A 277 -21.33 18.82 -2.00
N ILE A 278 -20.03 19.06 -1.89
CA ILE A 278 -19.46 20.41 -1.95
C ILE A 278 -18.47 20.52 -3.11
N ASP A 279 -18.78 21.41 -4.04
CA ASP A 279 -17.93 21.80 -5.15
C ASP A 279 -17.23 23.14 -4.84
N VAL A 280 -15.90 23.14 -4.93
CA VAL A 280 -15.05 24.29 -4.64
C VAL A 280 -14.23 24.63 -5.88
N VAL A 281 -14.30 25.90 -6.29
CA VAL A 281 -13.50 26.44 -7.40
C VAL A 281 -12.74 27.67 -6.95
N ALA A 282 -11.42 27.67 -7.13
CA ALA A 282 -10.59 28.85 -6.90
C ALA A 282 -9.74 29.16 -8.14
N ARG A 283 -9.55 30.44 -8.42
CA ARG A 283 -8.72 30.86 -9.56
C ARG A 283 -7.23 30.78 -9.25
N GLN A 284 -6.81 31.09 -8.02
CA GLN A 284 -5.40 31.30 -7.62
C GLN A 284 -4.96 30.40 -6.45
N GLY A 285 -5.42 29.16 -6.42
CA GLY A 285 -5.10 28.17 -5.39
C GLY A 285 -6.17 28.09 -4.31
N ALA A 286 -6.25 26.93 -3.65
CA ALA A 286 -7.20 26.66 -2.58
C ALA A 286 -6.53 25.92 -1.44
N ASP A 287 -6.43 26.58 -0.28
CA ASP A 287 -6.03 25.96 0.97
C ASP A 287 -7.26 25.68 1.82
N ILE A 288 -7.55 24.39 2.00
CA ILE A 288 -8.67 23.88 2.77
C ILE A 288 -8.15 23.34 4.11
N GLY A 289 -8.52 24.03 5.19
CA GLY A 289 -8.10 23.67 6.55
C GLY A 289 -8.49 22.24 6.94
N GLY A 290 -9.65 21.79 6.45
CA GLY A 290 -10.09 20.41 6.53
C GLY A 290 -11.54 20.26 6.09
N VAL A 291 -11.93 19.01 5.86
CA VAL A 291 -13.32 18.62 5.63
C VAL A 291 -13.80 17.81 6.82
N PHE A 292 -14.89 18.23 7.44
CA PHE A 292 -15.36 17.64 8.69
C PHE A 292 -16.81 17.19 8.59
N ASN A 293 -17.16 16.25 9.46
CA ASN A 293 -18.52 16.04 9.88
C ASN A 293 -18.66 16.63 11.29
N PRO A 294 -19.47 17.69 11.48
CA PRO A 294 -19.66 18.31 12.79
C PRO A 294 -20.07 17.33 13.89
N SER A 295 -20.82 16.28 13.53
CA SER A 295 -21.23 15.22 14.44
C SER A 295 -20.11 14.29 14.88
N TYR A 296 -19.00 14.24 14.13
CA TYR A 296 -17.82 13.42 14.45
C TYR A 296 -16.74 14.19 15.21
N LEU A 297 -16.72 15.53 15.13
CA LEU A 297 -15.73 16.37 15.82
C LEU A 297 -15.75 16.23 17.36
N GLN A 298 -16.88 15.85 17.95
CA GLN A 298 -17.10 15.84 19.40
C GLN A 298 -17.40 14.44 19.97
N ILE A 299 -17.22 13.39 19.17
CA ILE A 299 -17.25 12.01 19.69
C ILE A 299 -16.00 11.88 20.58
N GLY A 300 -16.11 11.32 21.79
CA GLY A 300 -14.99 11.21 22.76
C GLY A 300 -15.03 12.17 23.96
N SER A 301 -14.10 11.98 24.90
CA SER A 301 -14.21 12.46 26.29
C SER A 301 -13.88 13.94 26.55
N ALA A 302 -13.60 14.75 25.52
CA ALA A 302 -13.17 16.14 25.70
C ALA A 302 -14.22 17.16 25.21
N ASN A 303 -14.22 18.33 25.86
CA ASN A 303 -15.13 19.48 25.66
C ASN A 303 -16.62 19.19 25.86
N LEU A 304 -17.31 18.48 24.96
CA LEU A 304 -18.76 18.29 25.07
C LEU A 304 -19.14 17.42 26.28
N GLN A 305 -18.45 16.29 26.48
CA GLN A 305 -18.71 15.36 27.59
C GLN A 305 -18.27 15.92 28.94
N SER A 306 -17.08 16.52 29.02
CA SER A 306 -16.52 17.00 30.29
C SER A 306 -17.01 18.37 30.73
N GLN A 307 -17.46 19.24 29.81
CA GLN A 307 -17.85 20.61 30.14
C GLN A 307 -19.36 20.81 30.21
N TYR A 308 -20.13 20.08 29.42
CA TYR A 308 -21.60 20.23 29.34
C TYR A 308 -22.35 18.93 29.64
N ALA A 309 -21.64 17.83 29.95
CA ALA A 309 -22.22 16.51 30.17
C ALA A 309 -23.09 16.05 28.98
N GLN A 310 -22.61 16.35 27.77
CA GLN A 310 -23.25 16.02 26.50
C GLN A 310 -22.38 15.07 25.66
N TYR A 311 -22.96 14.25 24.80
CA TYR A 311 -22.23 13.53 23.76
C TYR A 311 -22.75 13.91 22.37
N ALA A 312 -21.90 13.76 21.36
CA ALA A 312 -22.24 14.13 19.98
C ALA A 312 -23.26 13.16 19.37
N ASP A 313 -24.17 13.67 18.55
CA ASP A 313 -25.21 12.87 17.90
C ASP A 313 -24.71 11.82 16.90
N ALA A 314 -23.44 11.90 16.49
CA ALA A 314 -22.76 10.96 15.62
C ALA A 314 -23.52 10.67 14.30
N GLN A 315 -24.26 11.64 13.76
CA GLN A 315 -24.84 11.49 12.43
C GLN A 315 -23.73 11.25 11.41
N ALA A 316 -23.78 10.13 10.69
CA ALA A 316 -22.72 9.69 9.79
C ALA A 316 -22.66 10.51 8.49
N TYR A 317 -21.57 10.36 7.77
CA TYR A 317 -21.55 10.68 6.34
C TYR A 317 -22.48 9.72 5.58
N SER A 318 -22.95 10.12 4.40
CA SER A 318 -23.59 9.20 3.46
C SER A 318 -22.58 8.56 2.51
N SER A 319 -23.00 7.47 1.85
CA SER A 319 -22.22 6.80 0.81
C SER A 319 -21.91 7.71 -0.39
N ASP A 320 -22.72 8.75 -0.60
CA ASP A 320 -22.60 9.68 -1.73
C ASP A 320 -21.98 11.04 -1.34
N SER A 321 -21.60 11.18 -0.07
CA SER A 321 -20.97 12.40 0.43
C SER A 321 -19.66 12.70 -0.29
N ALA A 322 -19.48 13.94 -0.72
CA ALA A 322 -18.36 14.29 -1.58
C ALA A 322 -17.83 15.72 -1.38
N VAL A 323 -16.53 15.87 -1.58
CA VAL A 323 -15.88 17.17 -1.78
C VAL A 323 -15.08 17.15 -3.07
N ASN A 324 -15.35 18.12 -3.94
CA ASN A 324 -14.66 18.32 -5.21
C ASN A 324 -13.98 19.68 -5.20
N ILE A 325 -12.66 19.73 -5.37
CA ILE A 325 -11.87 20.96 -5.34
C ILE A 325 -11.16 21.11 -6.68
N THR A 326 -11.28 22.28 -7.30
CA THR A 326 -10.62 22.59 -8.57
C THR A 326 -9.96 23.96 -8.50
N THR A 327 -8.66 24.02 -8.85
CA THR A 327 -7.93 25.29 -9.01
C THR A 327 -7.52 25.50 -10.46
N THR A 328 -7.75 26.72 -10.97
CA THR A 328 -7.32 27.08 -12.35
C THR A 328 -5.82 27.34 -12.40
N THR A 329 -5.32 28.12 -11.43
CA THR A 329 -3.90 28.35 -11.18
C THR A 329 -3.63 28.19 -9.69
N GLY A 330 -2.38 27.90 -9.32
CA GLY A 330 -2.01 27.67 -7.93
C GLY A 330 -2.38 26.29 -7.40
N ASP A 331 -1.88 25.99 -6.20
CA ASP A 331 -1.92 24.66 -5.62
C ASP A 331 -3.24 24.39 -4.87
N VAL A 332 -3.54 23.10 -4.64
CA VAL A 332 -4.57 22.68 -3.68
C VAL A 332 -3.86 22.16 -2.43
N VAL A 333 -4.22 22.70 -1.26
CA VAL A 333 -3.73 22.21 0.03
C VAL A 333 -4.90 21.62 0.80
N LEU A 334 -4.77 20.37 1.24
CA LEU A 334 -5.78 19.61 1.98
C LEU A 334 -5.33 19.37 3.41
N ASN A 335 -6.26 19.55 4.35
CA ASN A 335 -6.09 19.27 5.78
C ASN A 335 -4.94 20.07 6.41
N SER A 336 -4.84 21.37 6.08
CA SER A 336 -3.77 22.24 6.59
C SER A 336 -3.95 22.67 8.05
N LEU A 337 -5.11 22.41 8.67
CA LEU A 337 -5.36 22.75 10.07
C LEU A 337 -4.50 21.88 11.01
N ALA A 338 -3.44 22.48 11.56
CA ALA A 338 -2.47 21.80 12.43
C ALA A 338 -3.01 21.28 13.77
N SER A 339 -4.19 21.75 14.22
CA SER A 339 -4.80 21.27 15.46
C SER A 339 -6.32 21.42 15.44
N LYS A 340 -7.02 20.29 15.51
CA LYS A 340 -8.49 20.24 15.56
C LYS A 340 -9.06 20.72 16.91
N GLN A 341 -8.22 20.86 17.93
CA GLN A 341 -8.61 21.49 19.20
C GLN A 341 -9.09 22.94 18.99
N VAL A 342 -8.64 23.60 17.92
CA VAL A 342 -9.16 24.90 17.48
C VAL A 342 -10.67 24.86 17.27
N LEU A 343 -11.17 23.76 16.68
CA LEU A 343 -12.60 23.50 16.45
C LEU A 343 -13.29 22.90 17.67
N ARG A 344 -12.59 22.86 18.82
CA ARG A 344 -12.94 22.11 20.01
C ARG A 344 -12.97 20.60 19.79
N GLY A 345 -12.53 20.08 18.65
CA GLY A 345 -12.44 18.64 18.41
C GLY A 345 -11.22 18.05 19.10
N SER A 346 -11.43 17.05 19.96
CA SER A 346 -10.35 16.21 20.46
C SER A 346 -10.93 14.91 20.98
N PHE A 347 -10.44 13.80 20.44
CA PHE A 347 -10.83 12.48 20.90
C PHE A 347 -9.83 12.00 21.97
N LEU A 348 -10.23 12.05 23.25
CA LEU A 348 -9.52 11.40 24.35
C LEU A 348 -10.26 10.10 24.70
N GLY A 349 -10.11 9.05 23.89
CA GLY A 349 -10.75 7.75 24.08
C GLY A 349 -9.94 6.64 23.41
N GLY A 350 -10.16 5.38 23.77
CA GLY A 350 -9.38 4.25 23.25
C GLY A 350 -9.75 3.76 21.84
N ALA A 351 -10.30 4.61 20.96
CA ALA A 351 -10.52 4.25 19.55
C ALA A 351 -9.19 4.25 18.78
N VAL A 352 -9.13 3.39 17.76
CA VAL A 352 -7.93 3.24 16.91
C VAL A 352 -7.81 4.39 15.91
N ILE A 353 -8.95 4.95 15.44
CA ILE A 353 -9.02 6.19 14.66
C ILE A 353 -9.92 7.22 15.36
N ASP A 354 -9.48 8.47 15.41
CA ASP A 354 -10.30 9.63 15.77
C ASP A 354 -11.37 9.87 14.69
N PRO A 355 -12.68 9.77 15.01
CA PRO A 355 -13.77 10.02 14.05
C PRO A 355 -13.68 11.39 13.38
N SER A 356 -13.07 12.39 14.01
CA SER A 356 -12.88 13.72 13.43
C SER A 356 -11.92 13.73 12.22
N SER A 357 -11.18 12.64 11.99
CA SER A 357 -10.29 12.41 10.83
C SER A 357 -10.99 11.68 9.68
N VAL A 358 -12.27 11.31 9.84
CA VAL A 358 -13.05 10.72 8.77
C VAL A 358 -13.47 11.81 7.79
N LEU A 359 -13.16 11.59 6.52
CA LEU A 359 -13.48 12.43 5.38
C LEU A 359 -14.75 11.90 4.69
N PRO A 360 -15.39 12.68 3.80
CA PRO A 360 -16.51 12.20 2.99
C PRO A 360 -16.14 10.96 2.16
N ALA A 361 -17.15 10.23 1.69
CA ALA A 361 -16.97 9.02 0.89
C ALA A 361 -16.20 9.27 -0.42
N THR A 362 -16.26 10.50 -0.96
CA THR A 362 -15.52 10.89 -2.16
C THR A 362 -14.72 12.18 -1.94
N VAL A 363 -13.44 12.15 -2.31
CA VAL A 363 -12.58 13.34 -2.36
C VAL A 363 -11.93 13.44 -3.73
N ASN A 364 -12.25 14.51 -4.45
CA ASN A 364 -11.64 14.84 -5.74
C ASN A 364 -10.92 16.18 -5.65
N ALA A 365 -9.65 16.23 -6.03
CA ALA A 365 -8.87 17.46 -6.13
C ALA A 365 -8.19 17.54 -7.49
N THR A 366 -8.33 18.68 -8.16
CA THR A 366 -7.68 18.96 -9.44
C THR A 366 -6.98 20.32 -9.41
N ALA A 367 -5.66 20.31 -9.61
CA ALA A 367 -4.84 21.52 -9.74
C ALA A 367 -4.30 21.65 -11.17
N PHE A 368 -4.98 22.41 -12.03
CA PHE A 368 -4.69 22.43 -13.47
C PHE A 368 -3.30 22.96 -13.85
N SER A 369 -2.68 23.79 -13.00
CA SER A 369 -1.33 24.31 -13.22
C SER A 369 -0.45 24.26 -11.96
N GLY A 370 -0.94 23.59 -10.91
CA GLY A 370 -0.37 23.59 -9.56
C GLY A 370 -0.13 22.17 -9.06
N GLY A 371 0.39 22.07 -7.84
CA GLY A 371 0.55 20.83 -7.09
C GLY A 371 -0.65 20.57 -6.17
N ILE A 372 -0.60 19.41 -5.51
CA ILE A 372 -1.53 19.06 -4.43
C ILE A 372 -0.71 18.70 -3.19
N ASP A 373 -0.97 19.35 -2.06
CA ASP A 373 -0.35 19.03 -0.77
C ASP A 373 -1.40 18.41 0.16
N VAL A 374 -1.17 17.18 0.62
CA VAL A 374 -1.96 16.54 1.68
C VAL A 374 -1.15 16.59 2.98
N VAL A 375 -1.59 17.46 3.89
CA VAL A 375 -0.78 17.96 5.02
C VAL A 375 -1.05 17.19 6.33
N SER A 376 -2.15 16.44 6.37
CA SER A 376 -2.54 15.57 7.48
C SER A 376 -3.29 14.35 6.97
N GLY A 377 -3.12 13.23 7.68
CA GLY A 377 -3.85 11.99 7.46
C GLY A 377 -5.38 12.14 7.59
N GLY A 378 -6.09 11.13 7.11
CA GLY A 378 -7.55 11.04 7.12
C GLY A 378 -8.07 9.81 6.37
N ALA A 379 -9.27 9.35 6.73
CA ALA A 379 -9.88 8.17 6.15
C ALA A 379 -11.20 8.54 5.46
N LEU A 380 -11.35 8.29 4.16
CA LEU A 380 -12.62 8.47 3.48
C LEU A 380 -13.64 7.48 4.07
N PHE A 381 -14.86 7.96 4.28
CA PHE A 381 -15.97 7.15 4.79
C PHE A 381 -16.21 5.93 3.87
N PRO A 382 -16.38 4.72 4.43
CA PRO A 382 -16.58 3.53 3.62
C PRO A 382 -17.86 3.63 2.78
N SER A 383 -17.73 3.37 1.48
CA SER A 383 -18.84 3.47 0.53
C SER A 383 -18.62 2.55 -0.65
N THR A 384 -19.69 1.93 -1.15
CA THR A 384 -19.62 1.10 -2.37
C THR A 384 -19.36 1.92 -3.64
N SER A 385 -19.60 3.23 -3.61
CA SER A 385 -19.42 4.18 -4.71
C SER A 385 -18.35 5.24 -4.43
N GLY A 386 -17.71 5.20 -3.25
CA GLY A 386 -16.70 6.17 -2.83
C GLY A 386 -15.48 6.19 -3.74
N ASN A 387 -14.80 7.34 -3.82
CA ASN A 387 -13.64 7.47 -4.69
C ASN A 387 -12.61 8.49 -4.21
N LEU A 388 -11.35 8.24 -4.54
CA LEU A 388 -10.24 9.19 -4.35
C LEU A 388 -9.64 9.55 -5.72
N SER A 389 -9.60 10.83 -6.04
CA SER A 389 -8.95 11.35 -7.25
C SER A 389 -8.14 12.61 -6.97
N LEU A 390 -6.82 12.52 -7.04
CA LEU A 390 -5.89 13.65 -6.93
C LEU A 390 -5.18 13.83 -8.27
N ILE A 391 -5.41 14.96 -8.95
CA ILE A 391 -4.84 15.22 -10.28
C ILE A 391 -4.17 16.59 -10.27
N ALA A 392 -2.85 16.62 -10.48
CA ALA A 392 -2.04 17.83 -10.43
C ALA A 392 -1.16 17.95 -11.68
N ASP A 393 -0.97 19.17 -12.18
CA ASP A 393 0.06 19.45 -13.17
C ASP A 393 1.47 19.29 -12.58
N ARG A 394 1.66 19.77 -11.34
CA ARG A 394 2.92 19.69 -10.59
C ARG A 394 2.87 18.59 -9.55
N SER A 395 3.83 18.58 -8.63
CA SER A 395 4.01 17.50 -7.67
C SER A 395 2.81 17.31 -6.73
N ILE A 396 2.58 16.07 -6.32
CA ILE A 396 1.67 15.72 -5.23
C ILE A 396 2.52 15.33 -4.02
N ASN A 397 2.32 16.02 -2.89
CA ASN A 397 3.07 15.76 -1.67
C ASN A 397 2.15 15.22 -0.57
N PHE A 398 2.60 14.15 0.08
CA PHE A 398 1.95 13.51 1.21
C PHE A 398 2.85 13.67 2.44
N ALA A 399 2.51 14.57 3.36
CA ALA A 399 3.33 14.77 4.54
C ALA A 399 2.47 15.06 5.76
N ASN A 400 2.56 14.22 6.80
CA ASN A 400 1.77 14.35 8.01
C ASN A 400 2.36 15.41 8.96
N VAL A 401 2.46 16.65 8.47
CA VAL A 401 3.05 17.79 9.20
C VAL A 401 2.04 18.52 10.08
N ALA A 402 0.76 18.53 9.66
CA ALA A 402 -0.36 19.09 10.43
C ALA A 402 -1.11 18.01 11.24
N GLY A 403 -0.87 16.72 10.97
CA GLY A 403 -1.47 15.63 11.73
C GLY A 403 -0.79 15.48 13.08
N GLY A 404 -1.49 15.86 14.15
CA GLY A 404 -1.13 15.47 15.51
C GLY A 404 -1.24 13.95 15.74
N ALA A 405 -1.20 13.51 16.99
CA ALA A 405 -1.38 12.10 17.35
C ALA A 405 -2.77 11.53 16.99
N GLU A 406 -3.75 12.38 16.62
CA GLU A 406 -5.16 11.99 16.47
C GLU A 406 -5.52 11.36 15.10
N ALA A 407 -4.82 11.71 14.00
CA ALA A 407 -5.15 11.19 12.66
C ALA A 407 -4.28 9.99 12.20
N GLY A 408 -3.14 9.77 12.87
CA GLY A 408 -2.10 8.87 12.37
C GLY A 408 -1.50 9.33 11.03
N PRO A 409 -0.31 8.86 10.64
CA PRO A 409 0.30 9.19 9.35
C PRO A 409 -0.28 8.33 8.22
N VAL A 410 -1.62 8.28 8.08
CA VAL A 410 -2.32 7.47 7.08
C VAL A 410 -3.38 8.29 6.36
N PHE A 411 -3.42 8.20 5.03
CA PHE A 411 -4.42 8.84 4.19
C PHE A 411 -5.00 7.85 3.18
N GLY A 412 -6.32 7.73 3.09
CA GLY A 412 -6.86 6.68 2.23
C GLY A 412 -8.35 6.43 2.33
N MET A 413 -8.78 5.36 1.67
CA MET A 413 -10.15 4.85 1.66
C MET A 413 -10.32 3.77 2.72
N SER A 414 -11.40 3.85 3.51
CA SER A 414 -11.73 2.85 4.52
C SER A 414 -12.49 1.68 3.92
N ASP A 415 -11.97 0.47 4.11
CA ASP A 415 -12.66 -0.78 3.75
C ASP A 415 -13.62 -1.27 4.86
N SER A 416 -13.86 -0.49 5.91
CA SER A 416 -14.69 -0.94 7.03
C SER A 416 -16.17 -1.06 6.63
N ASP A 417 -16.92 -1.97 7.25
CA ASP A 417 -18.37 -2.01 7.05
C ASP A 417 -18.99 -0.65 7.45
N PRO A 418 -19.80 0.02 6.60
CA PRO A 418 -20.43 1.29 6.96
C PRO A 418 -21.27 1.23 8.24
N SER A 419 -21.80 0.07 8.61
CA SER A 419 -22.53 -0.15 9.87
C SER A 419 -21.62 -0.16 11.12
N ALA A 420 -20.31 -0.34 10.94
CA ALA A 420 -19.31 -0.24 12.00
C ALA A 420 -18.88 1.22 12.26
N MET A 421 -19.30 2.17 11.42
CA MET A 421 -19.04 3.59 11.63
C MET A 421 -19.98 4.19 12.69
N PRO A 422 -19.53 5.23 13.43
CA PRO A 422 -20.39 5.93 14.36
C PRO A 422 -21.68 6.42 13.69
N SER A 423 -22.82 6.21 14.33
CA SER A 423 -24.13 6.57 13.79
C SER A 423 -25.07 7.04 14.91
N ALA A 424 -26.20 7.66 14.54
CA ALA A 424 -27.25 8.04 15.49
C ALA A 424 -27.72 6.87 16.40
N THR A 425 -27.66 5.64 15.90
CA THR A 425 -28.04 4.42 16.63
C THR A 425 -26.86 3.75 17.35
N ASN A 426 -25.62 4.04 16.95
CA ASN A 426 -24.39 3.54 17.55
C ASN A 426 -23.32 4.65 17.64
N PRO A 427 -23.49 5.65 18.51
CA PRO A 427 -22.66 6.87 18.50
C PRO A 427 -21.23 6.66 19.04
N PHE A 428 -20.95 5.53 19.68
CA PHE A 428 -19.65 5.19 20.26
C PHE A 428 -19.01 3.98 19.57
N ALA A 429 -19.32 3.77 18.29
CA ALA A 429 -18.69 2.73 17.50
C ALA A 429 -17.16 2.95 17.46
N THR A 430 -16.40 1.87 17.61
CA THR A 430 -14.93 1.90 17.48
C THR A 430 -14.57 1.75 16.01
N ILE A 431 -13.88 2.75 15.46
CA ILE A 431 -13.36 2.73 14.10
C ILE A 431 -11.99 2.02 14.12
N ALA A 432 -11.82 1.00 13.28
CA ALA A 432 -10.57 0.28 13.11
C ALA A 432 -9.53 1.10 12.33
N SER A 433 -8.22 0.82 12.52
CA SER A 433 -7.17 1.47 11.70
C SER A 433 -7.33 1.06 10.23
N LEU A 434 -7.02 1.97 9.31
CA LEU A 434 -6.89 1.66 7.87
C LEU A 434 -5.83 0.59 7.59
N THR A 435 -4.86 0.43 8.49
CA THR A 435 -3.74 -0.50 8.36
C THR A 435 -3.90 -1.76 9.22
N ASP A 436 -5.05 -1.92 9.89
CA ASP A 436 -5.35 -3.12 10.67
C ASP A 436 -5.66 -4.26 9.71
N LEU A 437 -5.02 -5.41 9.91
CA LEU A 437 -5.08 -6.58 9.01
C LEU A 437 -6.16 -7.58 9.45
N THR A 438 -6.91 -7.28 10.51
CA THR A 438 -7.98 -8.13 11.04
C THR A 438 -9.32 -7.83 10.38
N THR A 439 -10.28 -8.74 10.49
CA THR A 439 -11.63 -8.57 9.95
C THR A 439 -12.40 -7.38 10.55
N ALA A 440 -11.91 -6.75 11.62
CA ALA A 440 -12.52 -5.55 12.18
C ALA A 440 -12.39 -4.32 11.26
N ALA A 441 -11.38 -4.29 10.38
CA ALA A 441 -11.12 -3.19 9.46
C ALA A 441 -11.72 -3.37 8.07
N HIS A 442 -12.26 -4.55 7.78
CA HIS A 442 -12.70 -4.95 6.44
C HIS A 442 -14.16 -5.39 6.43
N ALA A 443 -14.92 -4.86 5.48
CA ALA A 443 -16.27 -5.28 5.21
C ALA A 443 -16.30 -6.77 4.81
N ALA A 444 -17.28 -7.51 5.32
CA ALA A 444 -17.41 -8.94 5.03
C ALA A 444 -17.65 -9.21 3.53
N ASN A 445 -18.30 -8.27 2.84
CA ASN A 445 -18.41 -8.23 1.39
C ASN A 445 -17.59 -7.04 0.88
N ALA A 446 -16.83 -7.23 -0.19
CA ALA A 446 -16.02 -6.14 -0.76
C ALA A 446 -16.89 -4.94 -1.16
N LEU A 447 -16.62 -3.76 -0.61
CA LEU A 447 -17.42 -2.55 -0.83
C LEU A 447 -17.48 -2.18 -2.32
N HIS A 448 -16.34 -2.25 -2.99
CA HIS A 448 -16.20 -1.91 -4.41
C HIS A 448 -16.40 -3.11 -5.35
N ALA A 449 -17.13 -4.16 -4.91
CA ALA A 449 -17.35 -5.38 -5.71
C ALA A 449 -17.95 -5.11 -7.10
N ASP A 450 -18.78 -4.07 -7.24
CA ASP A 450 -19.43 -3.65 -8.49
C ASP A 450 -18.92 -2.29 -9.00
N ASP A 451 -17.84 -1.76 -8.43
CA ASP A 451 -17.19 -0.52 -8.87
C ASP A 451 -15.94 -0.82 -9.74
N PRO A 452 -15.96 -0.55 -11.06
CA PRO A 452 -14.80 -0.74 -11.93
C PRO A 452 -13.90 0.51 -11.99
N VAL A 453 -14.24 1.61 -11.30
CA VAL A 453 -13.51 2.87 -11.38
C VAL A 453 -12.34 2.84 -10.38
N PRO A 454 -11.08 2.89 -10.84
CA PRO A 454 -9.95 2.91 -9.94
C PRO A 454 -9.80 4.27 -9.25
N ALA A 455 -9.20 4.25 -8.06
CA ALA A 455 -8.67 5.47 -7.43
C ALA A 455 -7.51 6.03 -8.27
N ARG A 456 -7.35 7.36 -8.31
CA ARG A 456 -6.35 8.03 -9.16
C ARG A 456 -5.50 9.02 -8.38
N ILE A 457 -4.17 8.93 -8.53
CA ILE A 457 -3.21 9.90 -7.98
C ILE A 457 -2.21 10.22 -9.09
N TYR A 458 -2.43 11.33 -9.80
CA TYR A 458 -1.67 11.70 -10.98
C TYR A 458 -0.98 13.06 -10.82
N SER A 459 0.35 13.05 -10.88
CA SER A 459 1.16 14.25 -11.15
C SER A 459 1.61 14.20 -12.62
N LEU A 460 1.17 15.15 -13.44
CA LEU A 460 1.42 15.10 -14.90
C LEU A 460 2.87 15.45 -15.25
N ASN A 461 3.43 16.51 -14.66
CA ASN A 461 4.77 17.02 -14.95
C ASN A 461 5.69 17.08 -13.72
N GLY A 462 5.18 16.69 -12.55
CA GLY A 462 5.92 16.70 -11.28
C GLY A 462 6.17 15.31 -10.71
N ASP A 463 6.49 15.32 -9.42
CA ASP A 463 6.81 14.14 -8.62
C ASP A 463 5.61 13.72 -7.74
N ILE A 464 5.62 12.49 -7.24
CA ILE A 464 4.82 12.11 -6.07
C ILE A 464 5.78 11.86 -4.92
N VAL A 465 5.66 12.63 -3.83
CA VAL A 465 6.60 12.59 -2.71
C VAL A 465 5.87 12.29 -1.41
N SER A 466 6.33 11.29 -0.66
CA SER A 466 5.93 11.09 0.73
C SER A 466 7.00 11.62 1.68
N GLY A 467 6.57 12.43 2.64
CA GLY A 467 7.40 13.09 3.63
C GLY A 467 7.73 14.55 3.32
N ALA A 468 8.12 15.28 4.36
CA ALA A 468 8.61 16.64 4.30
C ALA A 468 10.13 16.65 4.49
N LEU A 469 10.83 17.27 3.53
CA LEU A 469 12.27 17.46 3.58
C LEU A 469 12.64 18.40 4.74
N GLN A 470 13.45 17.92 5.68
CA GLN A 470 13.92 18.71 6.80
C GLN A 470 15.07 19.62 6.36
N SER A 471 14.94 20.92 6.61
CA SER A 471 15.93 21.93 6.20
C SER A 471 16.95 22.30 7.27
N SER A 472 16.74 21.85 8.52
CA SER A 472 17.60 22.20 9.67
C SER A 472 17.57 21.12 10.77
N GLY A 473 18.48 21.22 11.73
CA GLY A 473 18.58 20.28 12.85
C GLY A 473 19.28 18.96 12.49
N GLY A 474 19.22 17.98 13.40
CA GLY A 474 19.89 16.68 13.23
C GLY A 474 19.30 15.80 12.12
N GLY A 475 18.11 16.16 11.60
CA GLY A 475 17.48 15.50 10.45
C GLY A 475 17.64 16.27 9.13
N ALA A 476 18.43 17.35 9.07
CA ALA A 476 18.59 18.14 7.86
C ALA A 476 19.05 17.30 6.66
N GLY A 477 18.35 17.42 5.53
CA GLY A 477 18.60 16.65 4.32
C GLY A 477 17.88 15.30 4.24
N PHE A 478 17.11 14.92 5.26
CA PHE A 478 16.27 13.73 5.26
C PHE A 478 14.79 14.09 5.16
N TYR A 479 14.00 13.16 4.62
CA TYR A 479 12.54 13.23 4.67
C TYR A 479 12.05 12.66 6.01
N ASP A 480 11.14 13.38 6.67
CA ASP A 480 10.40 12.93 7.86
C ASP A 480 8.89 13.14 7.62
N LYS A 481 8.02 12.69 8.54
CA LYS A 481 6.56 12.85 8.45
C LYS A 481 5.96 12.20 7.21
N LEU A 482 6.57 11.09 6.78
CA LEU A 482 6.02 10.24 5.73
C LEU A 482 4.59 9.83 6.08
N MET A 483 3.78 9.64 5.05
CA MET A 483 2.38 9.25 5.18
C MET A 483 2.13 8.02 4.30
N GLN A 484 1.42 7.04 4.85
CA GLN A 484 1.00 5.85 4.15
C GLN A 484 -0.30 6.11 3.40
N VAL A 485 -0.33 5.73 2.12
CA VAL A 485 -1.52 5.81 1.26
C VAL A 485 -2.21 4.46 1.25
N VAL A 486 -3.48 4.41 1.68
CA VAL A 486 -4.28 3.18 1.76
C VAL A 486 -5.47 3.24 0.80
N ILE A 487 -5.63 2.25 -0.07
CA ILE A 487 -6.73 2.19 -1.05
C ILE A 487 -7.39 0.81 -0.98
N ASP A 488 -8.71 0.77 -0.84
CA ASP A 488 -9.53 -0.43 -0.68
C ASP A 488 -10.06 -1.02 -2.02
N LYS A 489 -9.55 -0.51 -3.14
CA LYS A 489 -9.89 -0.92 -4.51
C LYS A 489 -8.71 -0.70 -5.47
N PRO A 490 -8.80 -1.11 -6.75
CA PRO A 490 -7.72 -0.91 -7.70
C PRO A 490 -7.29 0.55 -7.82
N ALA A 491 -5.98 0.81 -7.86
CA ALA A 491 -5.43 2.17 -7.88
C ALA A 491 -4.56 2.42 -9.12
N MET A 492 -4.59 3.66 -9.63
CA MET A 492 -3.68 4.15 -10.65
C MET A 492 -2.90 5.35 -10.10
N ILE A 493 -1.60 5.15 -9.88
CA ILE A 493 -0.69 6.16 -9.34
C ILE A 493 0.36 6.46 -10.41
N GLN A 494 0.49 7.73 -10.80
CA GLN A 494 1.41 8.12 -11.86
C GLN A 494 2.08 9.47 -11.60
N ALA A 495 3.40 9.53 -11.75
CA ALA A 495 4.18 10.76 -11.72
C ALA A 495 4.85 11.01 -13.07
N GLY A 496 4.87 12.27 -13.53
CA GLY A 496 5.59 12.69 -14.74
C GLY A 496 7.10 12.61 -14.59
N GLN A 497 7.59 12.67 -13.34
CA GLN A 497 8.99 12.53 -12.98
C GLN A 497 9.16 11.38 -11.99
N ASP A 498 9.43 11.66 -10.72
CA ASP A 498 9.80 10.64 -9.75
C ASP A 498 8.65 10.29 -8.79
N ILE A 499 8.71 9.08 -8.23
CA ILE A 499 7.96 8.67 -7.04
C ILE A 499 8.97 8.45 -5.92
N VAL A 500 8.84 9.19 -4.83
CA VAL A 500 9.82 9.23 -3.73
C VAL A 500 9.17 8.83 -2.41
N ASN A 501 9.74 7.83 -1.73
CA ASN A 501 9.31 7.33 -0.41
C ASN A 501 7.85 6.82 -0.32
N LEU A 502 7.23 6.43 -1.44
CA LEU A 502 5.82 6.04 -1.43
C LEU A 502 5.60 4.81 -0.53
N SER A 503 4.85 5.00 0.56
CA SER A 503 4.32 3.90 1.36
C SER A 503 2.88 3.66 0.93
N PHE A 504 2.62 2.51 0.29
CA PHE A 504 1.34 2.17 -0.33
C PHE A 504 0.83 0.82 0.17
N GLN A 505 -0.45 0.80 0.55
CA GLN A 505 -1.21 -0.42 0.83
C GLN A 505 -2.51 -0.40 0.05
N GLY A 506 -2.60 -1.27 -0.95
CA GLY A 506 -3.78 -1.41 -1.80
C GLY A 506 -4.43 -2.77 -1.69
N GLN A 507 -5.59 -2.91 -2.31
CA GLN A 507 -6.16 -4.22 -2.65
C GLN A 507 -6.83 -4.24 -4.03
N ASN A 508 -6.70 -5.38 -4.71
CA ASN A 508 -7.50 -5.74 -5.86
C ASN A 508 -8.63 -6.66 -5.41
N LEU A 509 -9.82 -6.50 -5.99
CA LEU A 509 -11.00 -7.27 -5.60
C LEU A 509 -11.31 -8.40 -6.60
N ARG A 510 -10.86 -8.24 -7.84
CA ARG A 510 -11.18 -9.12 -8.97
C ARG A 510 -9.92 -9.59 -9.67
N LYS A 511 -9.95 -10.76 -10.32
CA LYS A 511 -8.77 -11.30 -11.04
C LYS A 511 -8.41 -10.48 -12.28
N SER A 512 -9.34 -9.68 -12.82
CA SER A 512 -9.07 -8.74 -13.92
C SER A 512 -8.50 -7.39 -13.48
N ASP A 513 -8.47 -7.12 -12.17
CA ASP A 513 -8.05 -5.83 -11.65
C ASP A 513 -6.54 -5.63 -11.83
N VAL A 514 -6.17 -4.37 -12.05
CA VAL A 514 -4.78 -3.93 -12.16
C VAL A 514 -4.60 -2.70 -11.29
N THR A 515 -3.73 -2.83 -10.29
CA THR A 515 -3.20 -1.68 -9.56
C THR A 515 -1.86 -1.31 -10.16
N ARG A 516 -1.69 -0.04 -10.54
CA ARG A 516 -0.54 0.44 -11.31
C ARG A 516 0.16 1.61 -10.64
N ILE A 517 1.49 1.55 -10.55
CA ILE A 517 2.36 2.61 -10.01
C ILE A 517 3.43 2.94 -11.06
N VAL A 518 3.37 4.15 -11.64
CA VAL A 518 4.23 4.56 -12.77
C VAL A 518 4.98 5.86 -12.47
N ALA A 519 6.30 5.87 -12.66
CA ALA A 519 7.12 7.07 -12.66
C ALA A 519 7.70 7.33 -14.06
N GLY A 520 7.61 8.56 -14.55
CA GLY A 520 8.25 8.98 -15.80
C GLY A 520 9.78 8.90 -15.75
N ARG A 521 10.36 8.87 -14.54
CA ARG A 521 11.80 8.72 -14.27
C ARG A 521 12.05 7.63 -13.24
N ASP A 522 12.06 7.94 -11.94
CA ASP A 522 12.54 7.01 -10.92
C ASP A 522 11.49 6.69 -9.86
N ILE A 523 11.48 5.46 -9.35
CA ILE A 523 10.78 5.08 -8.10
C ILE A 523 11.85 4.72 -7.08
N TYR A 524 11.97 5.46 -5.97
CA TYR A 524 13.01 5.16 -4.97
C TYR A 524 12.65 5.63 -3.57
N ASP A 525 13.31 5.02 -2.59
CA ASP A 525 13.23 5.43 -1.19
C ASP A 525 14.54 6.12 -0.78
N THR A 526 14.39 7.17 0.00
CA THR A 526 15.49 7.91 0.62
C THR A 526 15.81 7.31 1.99
N PRO A 527 17.03 7.55 2.51
CA PRO A 527 17.41 7.08 3.83
C PRO A 527 16.41 7.44 4.93
N LEU A 528 16.03 6.48 5.76
CA LEU A 528 15.12 6.70 6.88
C LEU A 528 15.75 7.53 8.01
N VAL A 529 14.94 8.41 8.61
CA VAL A 529 15.26 9.07 9.88
C VAL A 529 15.11 8.11 11.06
N HIS A 530 15.84 8.37 12.15
CA HIS A 530 15.66 7.63 13.40
C HIS A 530 14.25 7.86 13.97
N ASN A 531 13.60 6.79 14.45
CA ASN A 531 12.20 6.76 14.89
C ASN A 531 11.21 7.15 13.78
N ALA A 532 11.47 6.74 12.54
CA ALA A 532 10.53 6.87 11.43
C ALA A 532 9.17 6.26 11.80
N ALA A 533 8.10 7.05 11.65
CA ALA A 533 6.72 6.60 11.94
C ALA A 533 6.14 5.70 10.85
N VAL A 534 6.61 5.88 9.60
CA VAL A 534 6.19 5.11 8.43
C VAL A 534 7.44 4.62 7.71
N VAL A 535 7.40 3.36 7.28
CA VAL A 535 8.42 2.73 6.44
C VAL A 535 7.85 2.60 5.03
N PRO A 536 8.53 3.12 3.99
CA PRO A 536 8.12 2.91 2.61
C PRO A 536 8.10 1.43 2.23
N ALA A 537 6.98 1.02 1.63
CA ALA A 537 6.79 -0.29 1.04
C ALA A 537 5.62 -0.19 0.06
N LEU A 538 5.66 -0.99 -1.00
CA LEU A 538 4.58 -1.13 -1.97
C LEU A 538 3.90 -2.47 -1.72
N THR A 539 2.68 -2.45 -1.20
CA THR A 539 1.95 -3.66 -0.78
C THR A 539 0.58 -3.72 -1.44
N LEU A 540 0.22 -4.90 -1.95
CA LEU A 540 -1.06 -5.15 -2.61
C LEU A 540 -1.69 -6.47 -2.15
N GLY A 541 -2.89 -6.40 -1.58
CA GLY A 541 -3.74 -7.54 -1.29
C GLY A 541 -4.60 -7.96 -2.50
N GLY A 542 -5.10 -9.19 -2.46
CA GLY A 542 -6.00 -9.75 -3.47
C GLY A 542 -5.32 -10.12 -4.80
N PRO A 543 -6.11 -10.63 -5.77
CA PRO A 543 -5.60 -11.21 -7.01
C PRO A 543 -5.35 -10.16 -8.12
N GLY A 544 -5.10 -10.61 -9.35
CA GLY A 544 -4.94 -9.72 -10.52
C GLY A 544 -3.49 -9.33 -10.79
N TYR A 545 -3.23 -8.06 -11.09
CA TYR A 545 -1.87 -7.56 -11.36
C TYR A 545 -1.50 -6.37 -10.47
N PHE A 546 -0.26 -6.40 -9.98
CA PHE A 546 0.47 -5.28 -9.44
C PHE A 546 1.52 -4.83 -10.45
N ASP A 547 1.23 -3.78 -11.20
CA ASP A 547 2.08 -3.28 -12.29
C ASP A 547 2.89 -2.06 -11.84
N ILE A 548 4.22 -2.17 -11.89
CA ILE A 548 5.14 -1.13 -11.39
C ILE A 548 6.10 -0.78 -12.52
N GLU A 549 6.12 0.50 -12.91
CA GLU A 549 6.88 0.97 -14.06
C GLU A 549 7.67 2.23 -13.73
N ALA A 550 8.95 2.27 -14.12
CA ALA A 550 9.77 3.48 -14.06
C ALA A 550 10.48 3.74 -15.39
N GLY A 551 10.49 5.02 -15.81
CA GLY A 551 11.18 5.42 -17.03
C GLY A 551 12.70 5.21 -16.99
N ARG A 552 13.29 5.17 -15.79
CA ARG A 552 14.71 4.96 -15.52
C ARG A 552 14.92 3.90 -14.43
N ASN A 553 15.01 4.30 -13.16
CA ASN A 553 15.41 3.38 -12.10
C ASN A 553 14.24 3.00 -11.20
N ILE A 554 14.23 1.75 -10.74
CA ILE A 554 13.46 1.35 -9.56
C ILE A 554 14.47 1.01 -8.47
N GLY A 555 14.42 1.74 -7.38
CA GLY A 555 15.31 1.64 -6.24
C GLY A 555 16.44 2.69 -6.21
N PRO A 556 17.21 2.74 -5.12
CA PRO A 556 17.17 1.82 -3.98
C PRO A 556 15.84 1.93 -3.21
N MET A 557 15.34 0.79 -2.73
CA MET A 557 14.17 0.75 -1.84
C MET A 557 14.62 0.53 -0.40
N THR A 558 13.78 0.92 0.56
CA THR A 558 14.08 0.73 1.99
C THR A 558 14.38 -0.75 2.27
N SER A 559 15.48 -0.98 2.96
CA SER A 559 15.92 -2.34 3.32
C SER A 559 15.43 -2.75 4.72
N GLN A 560 15.36 -4.06 4.97
CA GLN A 560 15.05 -4.58 6.31
C GLN A 560 16.05 -4.11 7.36
N SER A 561 17.34 -4.05 7.01
CA SER A 561 18.38 -3.55 7.90
C SER A 561 18.23 -2.08 8.23
N GLU A 562 17.81 -1.29 7.26
CA GLU A 562 17.61 0.14 7.43
C GLU A 562 16.38 0.42 8.30
N ALA A 563 15.26 -0.26 8.05
CA ALA A 563 14.07 -0.19 8.88
C ALA A 563 14.39 -0.62 10.33
N TYR A 564 15.12 -1.72 10.52
CA TYR A 564 15.54 -2.16 11.85
C TYR A 564 16.42 -1.13 12.57
N ALA A 565 17.38 -0.53 11.85
CA ALA A 565 18.24 0.52 12.40
C ALA A 565 17.49 1.81 12.71
N ALA A 566 16.50 2.19 11.90
CA ALA A 566 15.71 3.40 12.08
C ALA A 566 14.73 3.28 13.25
N LEU A 567 13.99 2.17 13.35
CA LEU A 567 12.94 1.98 14.37
C LEU A 567 13.50 1.52 15.71
N THR A 568 14.62 0.79 15.75
CA THR A 568 15.23 0.27 16.99
C THR A 568 14.22 -0.52 17.86
N SER A 569 13.87 -0.04 19.05
CA SER A 569 12.90 -0.69 19.94
C SER A 569 11.46 -0.68 19.43
N ALA A 570 11.13 0.19 18.47
CA ALA A 570 9.82 0.25 17.83
C ALA A 570 9.67 -0.76 16.68
N TYR A 571 10.74 -1.48 16.30
CA TYR A 571 10.66 -2.46 15.22
C TYR A 571 9.77 -3.64 15.64
N PRO A 572 8.74 -4.03 14.85
CA PRO A 572 7.85 -5.12 15.21
C PRO A 572 8.60 -6.45 15.33
N LYS A 573 8.35 -7.20 16.40
CA LYS A 573 8.94 -8.53 16.59
C LYS A 573 8.50 -9.55 15.54
N THR A 574 7.38 -9.28 14.88
CA THR A 574 6.82 -10.08 13.77
C THR A 574 7.48 -9.78 12.42
N GLY A 575 8.41 -8.82 12.37
CA GLY A 575 8.92 -8.27 11.12
C GLY A 575 7.97 -7.22 10.53
N LEU A 576 8.49 -6.45 9.56
CA LEU A 576 7.76 -5.43 8.81
C LEU A 576 8.02 -5.64 7.31
N LEU A 577 7.06 -5.28 6.45
CA LEU A 577 7.22 -5.42 5.00
C LEU A 577 8.07 -4.28 4.43
N THR A 578 8.97 -4.59 3.50
CA THR A 578 9.77 -3.62 2.73
C THR A 578 9.72 -3.98 1.25
N GLY A 579 10.08 -3.05 0.35
CA GLY A 579 10.12 -3.33 -1.08
C GLY A 579 8.72 -3.55 -1.68
N ILE A 580 8.58 -4.53 -2.58
CA ILE A 580 7.36 -4.78 -3.35
C ILE A 580 6.75 -6.13 -2.94
N ASN A 581 5.48 -6.13 -2.54
CA ASN A 581 4.83 -7.29 -1.94
C ASN A 581 3.40 -7.46 -2.45
N ALA A 582 3.09 -8.59 -3.09
CA ALA A 582 1.73 -9.07 -3.28
C ALA A 582 1.40 -10.08 -2.18
N THR A 583 0.40 -9.78 -1.36
CA THR A 583 0.16 -10.46 -0.07
C THR A 583 -1.10 -11.34 -0.05
N GLY A 584 -1.89 -11.35 -1.14
CA GLY A 584 -3.14 -12.10 -1.24
C GLY A 584 -4.14 -11.65 -0.17
N ASN A 585 -4.69 -12.58 0.61
CA ASN A 585 -5.63 -12.26 1.69
C ASN A 585 -4.96 -11.98 3.04
N ALA A 586 -3.63 -11.93 3.12
CA ALA A 586 -2.95 -11.66 4.40
C ALA A 586 -3.20 -10.24 4.91
N SER A 587 -3.48 -9.29 4.02
CA SER A 587 -3.80 -7.92 4.39
C SER A 587 -5.30 -7.67 4.62
N ASN A 588 -6.16 -8.53 4.06
CA ASN A 588 -7.60 -8.49 4.22
C ASN A 588 -8.14 -9.93 4.11
N PRO A 589 -8.52 -10.55 5.24
CA PRO A 589 -8.95 -11.96 5.25
C PRO A 589 -10.19 -12.25 4.42
N ASN A 590 -10.99 -11.22 4.07
CA ASN A 590 -12.20 -11.39 3.25
C ASN A 590 -11.89 -11.45 1.74
N LEU A 591 -10.64 -11.21 1.33
CA LEU A 591 -10.19 -11.38 -0.05
C LEU A 591 -9.93 -12.85 -0.40
N PRO A 592 -9.90 -13.18 -1.71
CA PRO A 592 -9.45 -14.48 -2.17
C PRO A 592 -8.00 -14.72 -1.76
N HIS A 593 -7.66 -16.00 -1.53
CA HIS A 593 -6.31 -16.39 -1.11
C HIS A 593 -5.22 -15.94 -2.09
N ASP A 594 -5.50 -15.97 -3.39
CA ASP A 594 -4.50 -15.71 -4.43
C ASP A 594 -3.94 -14.28 -4.35
N SER A 595 -2.61 -14.16 -4.40
CA SER A 595 -1.91 -12.89 -4.60
C SER A 595 -1.96 -12.45 -6.06
N ALA A 596 -1.86 -11.14 -6.28
CA ALA A 596 -1.63 -10.57 -7.59
C ALA A 596 -0.29 -11.04 -8.19
N ASN A 597 -0.24 -11.13 -9.53
CA ASN A 597 1.02 -11.19 -10.25
C ASN A 597 1.75 -9.85 -10.11
N VAL A 598 3.06 -9.87 -9.90
CA VAL A 598 3.89 -8.66 -9.85
C VAL A 598 4.58 -8.47 -11.19
N ASN A 599 4.33 -7.35 -11.83
CA ASN A 599 4.97 -6.95 -13.08
C ASN A 599 5.83 -5.70 -12.84
N ILE A 600 7.09 -5.75 -13.26
CA ILE A 600 8.08 -4.69 -13.01
C ILE A 600 8.79 -4.32 -14.29
N LEU A 601 8.68 -3.06 -14.68
CA LEU A 601 9.38 -2.46 -15.81
C LEU A 601 10.25 -1.31 -15.35
N PHE A 602 11.49 -1.29 -15.78
CA PHE A 602 12.40 -0.17 -15.50
C PHE A 602 13.22 0.17 -16.75
N GLY A 603 13.67 1.42 -16.84
CA GLY A 603 14.42 1.90 -17.99
C GLY A 603 13.57 2.01 -19.27
N VAL A 604 12.27 2.27 -19.14
CA VAL A 604 11.33 2.31 -20.27
C VAL A 604 10.92 3.71 -20.73
N SER A 605 11.60 4.77 -20.27
CA SER A 605 11.35 6.16 -20.73
C SER A 605 11.42 6.35 -22.25
N PRO A 606 12.20 5.57 -23.03
CA PRO A 606 12.14 5.65 -24.49
C PRO A 606 10.80 5.16 -25.12
N GLY A 607 9.98 4.43 -24.37
CA GLY A 607 8.67 3.88 -24.78
C GLY A 607 8.69 2.39 -25.11
N VAL A 608 7.54 1.73 -25.08
CA VAL A 608 7.37 0.30 -25.39
C VAL A 608 6.56 0.13 -26.68
N ASP A 609 7.10 -0.56 -27.70
CA ASP A 609 6.39 -0.78 -28.97
C ASP A 609 5.48 -2.02 -28.93
N SER A 610 4.52 -1.99 -28.00
CA SER A 610 3.54 -3.06 -27.85
C SER A 610 2.69 -3.25 -29.11
N GLY A 611 2.41 -2.18 -29.87
CA GLY A 611 1.60 -2.24 -31.08
C GLY A 611 2.23 -3.11 -32.18
N THR A 612 3.49 -2.84 -32.51
CA THR A 612 4.22 -3.66 -33.49
C THR A 612 4.39 -5.09 -32.97
N PHE A 613 4.73 -5.26 -31.69
CA PHE A 613 4.88 -6.59 -31.09
C PHE A 613 3.59 -7.41 -31.16
N ILE A 614 2.45 -6.82 -30.75
CA ILE A 614 1.13 -7.44 -30.79
C ILE A 614 0.78 -7.88 -32.22
N SER A 615 0.99 -7.02 -33.22
CA SER A 615 0.70 -7.34 -34.63
C SER A 615 1.52 -8.51 -35.18
N LYS A 616 2.72 -8.74 -34.63
CA LYS A 616 3.69 -9.70 -35.16
C LYS A 616 3.68 -11.03 -34.42
N TYR A 617 3.56 -10.99 -33.10
CA TYR A 617 3.68 -12.16 -32.21
C TYR A 617 2.35 -12.63 -31.62
N ILE A 618 1.31 -11.78 -31.59
CA ILE A 618 0.03 -12.11 -30.93
C ILE A 618 -1.12 -12.29 -31.93
N ASP A 619 -1.18 -11.48 -32.99
CA ASP A 619 -2.23 -11.58 -34.00
C ASP A 619 -2.34 -13.03 -34.53
N PRO A 620 -3.49 -13.72 -34.37
CA PRO A 620 -3.66 -15.09 -34.83
C PRO A 620 -3.45 -15.29 -36.34
N ALA A 621 -3.54 -14.21 -37.13
CA ALA A 621 -3.25 -14.22 -38.57
C ALA A 621 -1.75 -14.09 -38.88
N ALA A 622 -0.93 -13.68 -37.92
CA ALA A 622 0.52 -13.57 -38.07
C ALA A 622 1.20 -14.93 -37.81
N SER A 623 2.29 -15.18 -38.52
CA SER A 623 3.13 -16.36 -38.29
C SER A 623 4.59 -15.99 -38.43
N ILE A 624 5.40 -16.34 -37.43
CA ILE A 624 6.85 -16.15 -37.46
C ILE A 624 7.52 -17.52 -37.53
N ALA A 625 8.44 -17.68 -38.48
CA ALA A 625 9.15 -18.95 -38.65
C ALA A 625 9.85 -19.36 -37.34
N GLY A 626 9.44 -20.53 -36.82
CA GLY A 626 10.03 -21.11 -35.61
C GLY A 626 9.45 -20.60 -34.30
N VAL A 627 8.62 -19.57 -34.27
CA VAL A 627 7.91 -19.18 -33.04
C VAL A 627 6.54 -19.83 -33.09
N LEU A 628 6.14 -20.51 -32.00
CA LEU A 628 4.80 -21.09 -31.91
C LEU A 628 3.77 -19.96 -31.87
N GLY A 629 2.67 -20.12 -32.60
CA GLY A 629 1.55 -19.19 -32.50
C GLY A 629 0.93 -19.25 -31.11
N VAL A 630 0.51 -18.10 -30.58
CA VAL A 630 0.01 -17.94 -29.21
C VAL A 630 -1.52 -17.94 -29.12
N ALA A 631 -2.20 -18.54 -30.10
CA ALA A 631 -3.67 -18.50 -30.18
C ALA A 631 -4.33 -19.13 -28.93
N SER A 632 -3.78 -20.22 -28.39
CA SER A 632 -4.25 -20.83 -27.14
C SER A 632 -4.08 -19.91 -25.94
N ASP A 633 -2.92 -19.25 -25.86
CA ASP A 633 -2.55 -18.39 -24.75
C ASP A 633 -3.41 -17.11 -24.77
N LEU A 634 -3.68 -16.57 -25.96
CA LEU A 634 -4.57 -15.44 -26.17
C LEU A 634 -6.01 -15.77 -25.77
N ILE A 635 -6.51 -16.96 -26.15
CA ILE A 635 -7.84 -17.42 -25.74
C ILE A 635 -7.90 -17.53 -24.21
N ALA A 636 -6.92 -18.19 -23.60
CA ALA A 636 -6.86 -18.37 -22.15
C ALA A 636 -6.82 -17.02 -21.42
N PHE A 637 -5.94 -16.11 -21.84
CA PHE A 637 -5.81 -14.77 -21.25
C PHE A 637 -7.12 -13.98 -21.29
N VAL A 638 -7.78 -13.94 -22.44
CA VAL A 638 -9.06 -13.21 -22.58
C VAL A 638 -10.17 -13.86 -21.75
N GLN A 639 -10.24 -15.19 -21.73
CA GLN A 639 -11.24 -15.90 -20.93
C GLN A 639 -11.01 -15.70 -19.42
N GLU A 640 -9.77 -15.75 -18.96
CA GLU A 640 -9.41 -15.46 -17.57
C GLU A 640 -9.72 -14.01 -17.19
N TYR A 641 -9.44 -13.06 -18.08
CA TYR A 641 -9.79 -11.67 -17.88
C TYR A 641 -11.31 -11.46 -17.79
N GLU A 642 -12.10 -12.10 -18.67
CA GLU A 642 -13.57 -12.00 -18.64
C GLU A 642 -14.18 -12.71 -17.43
N ALA A 643 -13.68 -13.90 -17.08
CA ALA A 643 -14.09 -14.63 -15.88
C ALA A 643 -13.75 -13.84 -14.61
N GLY A 644 -12.59 -13.18 -14.62
CA GLY A 644 -12.06 -12.39 -13.52
C GLY A 644 -12.67 -11.01 -13.34
N SER A 645 -13.69 -10.64 -14.14
CA SER A 645 -14.38 -9.34 -14.06
C SER A 645 -15.39 -9.21 -12.92
N VAL A 646 -15.53 -10.26 -12.11
CA VAL A 646 -16.37 -10.30 -10.90
C VAL A 646 -15.51 -10.69 -9.70
N VAL A 647 -15.99 -10.36 -8.49
CA VAL A 647 -15.34 -10.80 -7.25
C VAL A 647 -15.56 -12.30 -7.09
N ASP A 648 -14.47 -13.08 -7.06
CA ASP A 648 -14.48 -14.53 -6.89
C ASP A 648 -13.96 -14.87 -5.49
N THR A 649 -14.86 -15.15 -4.54
CA THR A 649 -14.48 -15.47 -3.14
C THR A 649 -13.80 -16.84 -2.99
N GLY A 650 -13.53 -17.55 -4.10
CA GLY A 650 -13.06 -18.93 -4.11
C GLY A 650 -14.18 -19.96 -4.05
N LEU A 651 -15.44 -19.53 -3.93
CA LEU A 651 -16.61 -20.41 -3.98
C LEU A 651 -17.07 -20.61 -5.43
N VAL A 652 -17.40 -21.86 -5.79
CA VAL A 652 -17.87 -22.23 -7.15
C VAL A 652 -19.06 -21.38 -7.63
N LYS A 653 -19.92 -20.94 -6.71
CA LYS A 653 -21.08 -20.09 -7.03
C LYS A 653 -20.71 -18.67 -7.50
N ASP A 654 -19.52 -18.19 -7.14
CA ASP A 654 -19.06 -16.84 -7.44
C ASP A 654 -18.20 -16.83 -8.73
N GLN A 655 -17.88 -18.01 -9.27
CA GLN A 655 -17.19 -18.15 -10.55
C GLN A 655 -18.14 -17.87 -11.71
N ARG A 656 -17.78 -16.85 -12.51
CA ARG A 656 -18.50 -16.53 -13.74
C ARG A 656 -18.22 -17.59 -14.81
N ALA A 657 -19.28 -18.25 -15.30
CA ALA A 657 -19.16 -19.11 -16.48
C ALA A 657 -18.88 -18.27 -17.73
N ILE A 658 -17.82 -18.61 -18.47
CA ILE A 658 -17.45 -17.97 -19.73
C ILE A 658 -17.64 -18.95 -20.88
N GLU A 659 -18.30 -18.49 -21.95
CA GLU A 659 -18.45 -19.26 -23.17
C GLU A 659 -17.08 -19.49 -23.84
N PRO A 660 -16.80 -20.69 -24.39
CA PRO A 660 -15.58 -20.95 -25.14
C PRO A 660 -15.38 -19.94 -26.27
N LEU A 661 -14.21 -19.30 -26.33
CA LEU A 661 -13.85 -18.36 -27.40
C LEU A 661 -12.99 -19.06 -28.45
N ASP A 662 -13.21 -18.72 -29.72
CA ASP A 662 -12.22 -18.99 -30.77
C ASP A 662 -11.13 -17.90 -30.82
N ALA A 663 -10.07 -18.14 -31.60
CA ALA A 663 -8.92 -17.24 -31.67
C ALA A 663 -9.28 -15.84 -32.22
N MET A 664 -10.23 -15.74 -33.16
CA MET A 664 -10.62 -14.47 -33.76
C MET A 664 -11.53 -13.66 -32.82
N GLN A 665 -12.40 -14.34 -32.08
CA GLN A 665 -13.21 -13.73 -31.02
C GLN A 665 -12.33 -13.21 -29.88
N ALA A 666 -11.38 -14.02 -29.41
CA ALA A 666 -10.41 -13.62 -28.39
C ALA A 666 -9.59 -12.41 -28.87
N TRP A 667 -9.08 -12.44 -30.10
CA TRP A 667 -8.37 -11.31 -30.71
C TRP A 667 -9.21 -10.03 -30.76
N SER A 668 -10.48 -10.13 -31.16
CA SER A 668 -11.37 -8.97 -31.19
C SER A 668 -11.61 -8.37 -29.81
N LYS A 669 -11.71 -9.20 -28.76
CA LYS A 669 -11.86 -8.76 -27.37
C LYS A 669 -10.57 -8.15 -26.82
N PHE A 670 -9.44 -8.83 -27.05
CA PHE A 670 -8.11 -8.39 -26.62
C PHE A 670 -7.78 -6.97 -27.09
N LYS A 671 -8.05 -6.64 -28.36
CA LYS A 671 -7.80 -5.29 -28.90
C LYS A 671 -8.61 -4.16 -28.24
N ASN A 672 -9.71 -4.50 -27.56
CA ASN A 672 -10.54 -3.53 -26.83
C ASN A 672 -10.16 -3.41 -25.35
N LEU A 673 -9.22 -4.22 -24.86
CA LEU A 673 -8.71 -4.11 -23.49
C LEU A 673 -7.88 -2.83 -23.32
N PRO A 674 -7.73 -2.31 -22.10
CA PRO A 674 -6.84 -1.19 -21.85
C PRO A 674 -5.42 -1.48 -22.35
N THR A 675 -4.72 -0.46 -22.85
CA THR A 675 -3.39 -0.63 -23.46
C THR A 675 -2.37 -1.24 -22.51
N TYR A 676 -2.43 -0.92 -21.22
CA TYR A 676 -1.57 -1.52 -20.20
C TYR A 676 -1.87 -3.01 -19.97
N VAL A 677 -3.13 -3.46 -20.12
CA VAL A 677 -3.48 -4.88 -20.07
C VAL A 677 -2.95 -5.61 -21.31
N GLN A 678 -3.05 -4.98 -22.48
CA GLN A 678 -2.47 -5.53 -23.72
C GLN A 678 -0.95 -5.65 -23.63
N GLN A 679 -0.30 -4.68 -23.01
CA GLN A 679 1.15 -4.66 -22.77
C GLN A 679 1.58 -5.80 -21.83
N ILE A 680 0.89 -6.02 -20.71
CA ILE A 680 1.15 -7.14 -19.79
C ILE A 680 1.14 -8.48 -20.54
N PHE A 681 0.16 -8.70 -21.42
CA PHE A 681 0.11 -9.91 -22.22
C PHE A 681 1.24 -10.00 -23.26
N ALA A 682 1.62 -8.87 -23.89
CA ALA A 682 2.76 -8.81 -24.79
C ALA A 682 4.07 -9.21 -24.10
N GLU A 683 4.26 -8.80 -22.84
CA GLU A 683 5.43 -9.16 -22.03
C GLU A 683 5.43 -10.65 -21.66
N GLN A 684 4.28 -11.24 -21.33
CA GLN A 684 4.14 -12.68 -21.12
C GLN A 684 4.54 -13.46 -22.38
N VAL A 685 4.05 -13.02 -23.55
CA VAL A 685 4.40 -13.62 -24.83
C VAL A 685 5.89 -13.47 -25.14
N LEU A 686 6.50 -12.32 -24.80
CA LEU A 686 7.95 -12.15 -24.92
C LEU A 686 8.69 -13.21 -24.09
N PHE A 687 8.34 -13.42 -22.82
CA PHE A 687 8.98 -14.45 -22.00
C PHE A 687 8.76 -15.87 -22.52
N ASN A 688 7.60 -16.17 -23.09
CA ASN A 688 7.36 -17.46 -23.75
C ASN A 688 8.33 -17.66 -24.92
N VAL A 689 8.57 -16.61 -25.73
CA VAL A 689 9.57 -16.63 -26.81
C VAL A 689 10.98 -16.83 -26.26
N LEU A 690 11.39 -16.09 -25.23
CA LEU A 690 12.73 -16.17 -24.65
C LEU A 690 13.02 -17.54 -24.03
N THR A 691 12.06 -18.07 -23.27
CA THR A 691 12.10 -19.42 -22.70
C THR A 691 12.34 -20.45 -23.81
N ARG A 692 11.53 -20.38 -24.87
CA ARG A 692 11.62 -21.33 -25.98
C ARG A 692 12.95 -21.24 -26.74
N VAL A 693 13.48 -20.03 -26.90
CA VAL A 693 14.81 -19.83 -27.51
C VAL A 693 15.90 -20.49 -26.67
N GLY A 694 15.84 -20.36 -25.34
CA GLY A 694 16.75 -21.06 -24.43
C GLY A 694 16.67 -22.57 -24.59
N GLU A 695 15.47 -23.15 -24.63
CA GLU A 695 15.28 -24.60 -24.78
C GLU A 695 15.78 -25.13 -26.13
N ASP A 696 15.46 -24.43 -27.22
CA ASP A 696 15.85 -24.81 -28.57
C ASP A 696 17.37 -24.69 -28.76
N TYR A 697 18.04 -23.75 -28.07
CA TYR A 697 19.48 -23.53 -28.19
C TYR A 697 20.30 -24.80 -27.89
N ASN A 698 19.92 -25.54 -26.85
CA ASN A 698 20.59 -26.78 -26.44
C ASN A 698 19.97 -28.06 -27.03
N ASN A 699 18.90 -27.94 -27.82
CA ASN A 699 18.24 -29.08 -28.45
C ASN A 699 18.81 -29.34 -29.84
N ALA A 700 19.67 -30.36 -29.98
CA ALA A 700 20.28 -30.73 -31.26
C ALA A 700 19.27 -31.13 -32.36
N ALA A 701 18.04 -31.51 -32.00
CA ALA A 701 16.97 -31.80 -32.96
C ALA A 701 16.23 -30.53 -33.45
N SER A 702 16.47 -29.37 -32.81
CA SER A 702 15.83 -28.11 -33.19
C SER A 702 16.53 -27.49 -34.41
N PRO A 703 15.79 -27.00 -35.43
CA PRO A 703 16.36 -26.19 -36.52
C PRO A 703 17.06 -24.90 -36.04
N TYR A 704 16.80 -24.53 -34.79
CA TYR A 704 17.33 -23.36 -34.10
C TYR A 704 18.41 -23.70 -33.07
N PHE A 705 18.97 -24.92 -33.14
CA PHE A 705 20.12 -25.32 -32.34
C PHE A 705 21.24 -24.27 -32.45
N GLN A 706 21.76 -23.85 -31.30
CA GLN A 706 22.79 -22.82 -31.16
C GLN A 706 22.44 -21.42 -31.72
N LYS A 707 21.15 -21.05 -31.82
CA LYS A 707 20.73 -19.74 -32.36
C LYS A 707 19.89 -18.93 -31.37
N TYR A 708 20.30 -17.69 -31.13
CA TYR A 708 19.59 -16.71 -30.29
C TYR A 708 18.73 -15.71 -31.09
N SER A 709 18.81 -15.75 -32.43
CA SER A 709 18.26 -14.71 -33.31
C SER A 709 16.79 -14.37 -33.06
N ARG A 710 15.94 -15.38 -32.83
CA ARG A 710 14.50 -15.19 -32.56
C ARG A 710 14.24 -14.39 -31.27
N GLY A 711 15.04 -14.61 -30.24
CA GLY A 711 14.91 -13.91 -28.96
C GLY A 711 15.29 -12.44 -29.10
N TYR A 712 16.42 -12.15 -29.75
CA TYR A 712 16.82 -10.78 -30.04
C TYR A 712 15.86 -10.06 -31.00
N GLU A 713 15.27 -10.77 -31.96
CA GLU A 713 14.25 -10.19 -32.84
C GLU A 713 13.01 -9.79 -32.06
N ALA A 714 12.54 -10.62 -31.12
CA ALA A 714 11.40 -10.30 -30.26
C ALA A 714 11.71 -9.12 -29.34
N ILE A 715 12.89 -9.12 -28.71
CA ILE A 715 13.37 -8.00 -27.87
C ILE A 715 13.44 -6.70 -28.68
N ASN A 716 14.05 -6.72 -29.87
CA ASN A 716 14.14 -5.54 -30.73
C ASN A 716 12.79 -5.10 -31.31
N THR A 717 11.78 -5.99 -31.30
CA THR A 717 10.42 -5.63 -31.73
C THR A 717 9.70 -4.88 -30.61
N LEU A 718 9.82 -5.31 -29.36
CA LEU A 718 9.18 -4.65 -28.22
C LEU A 718 9.95 -3.40 -27.76
N PHE A 719 11.28 -3.45 -27.82
CA PHE A 719 12.21 -2.39 -27.41
C PHE A 719 13.14 -2.04 -28.58
N PRO A 720 12.64 -1.33 -29.59
CA PRO A 720 13.41 -1.07 -30.80
C PRO A 720 14.52 -0.05 -30.58
N GLY A 721 15.67 -0.25 -31.24
CA GLY A 721 16.78 0.69 -31.18
C GLY A 721 16.44 2.10 -31.69
N SER A 722 15.38 2.24 -32.50
CA SER A 722 14.86 3.54 -32.94
C SER A 722 14.24 4.37 -31.80
N PHE A 723 13.81 3.74 -30.72
CA PHE A 723 13.33 4.45 -29.53
C PHE A 723 14.49 4.87 -28.63
N GLY A 724 15.63 4.18 -28.72
CA GLY A 724 16.82 4.48 -27.91
C GLY A 724 17.34 3.28 -27.10
N TYR A 725 16.92 2.06 -27.43
CA TYR A 725 17.42 0.85 -26.79
C TYR A 725 18.63 0.24 -27.49
N THR A 726 19.26 -0.73 -26.85
CA THR A 726 20.31 -1.55 -27.47
C THR A 726 19.76 -2.28 -28.69
N ALA A 727 20.27 -1.96 -29.88
CA ALA A 727 19.87 -2.63 -31.12
C ALA A 727 20.52 -4.02 -31.23
N ASN A 728 19.88 -5.06 -30.70
CA ASN A 728 20.50 -6.39 -30.58
C ASN A 728 20.80 -7.05 -31.95
N ASN A 729 22.05 -7.44 -32.20
CA ASN A 729 22.41 -8.10 -33.45
C ASN A 729 21.94 -9.57 -33.42
N LEU A 730 21.17 -9.95 -34.44
CA LEU A 730 20.52 -11.25 -34.58
C LEU A 730 21.50 -12.42 -34.78
N GLY A 731 22.75 -12.17 -35.22
CA GLY A 731 23.72 -13.23 -35.53
C GLY A 731 24.24 -14.03 -34.33
N GLY A 732 24.13 -13.49 -33.10
CA GLY A 732 24.74 -14.09 -31.89
C GLY A 732 26.28 -14.12 -31.90
N GLY A 733 26.91 -14.20 -30.72
CA GLY A 733 28.30 -14.64 -30.52
C GLY A 733 29.45 -13.80 -31.10
N GLY A 734 30.01 -12.91 -30.28
CA GLY A 734 31.27 -12.18 -30.48
C GLY A 734 31.36 -11.01 -29.50
N ASN A 735 32.53 -10.78 -28.88
CA ASN A 735 32.73 -9.63 -27.98
C ASN A 735 32.73 -8.35 -28.83
N GLY A 736 31.66 -7.56 -28.73
CA GLY A 736 31.54 -6.27 -29.41
C GLY A 736 30.90 -6.34 -30.80
N THR A 737 29.67 -5.84 -30.90
CA THR A 737 29.36 -4.56 -31.57
C THR A 737 27.85 -4.35 -31.51
N ASN A 738 27.37 -4.13 -30.29
CA ASN A 738 26.26 -3.23 -30.02
C ASN A 738 26.72 -2.33 -28.89
N LYS A 739 26.58 -1.02 -29.07
CA LYS A 739 26.77 -0.08 -27.96
C LYS A 739 25.58 -0.29 -27.04
N ALA A 740 25.77 -1.01 -25.93
CA ALA A 740 24.74 -1.17 -24.92
C ALA A 740 24.29 0.22 -24.46
N ILE A 741 22.99 0.46 -24.45
CA ILE A 741 22.41 1.73 -24.04
C ILE A 741 21.87 1.57 -22.64
N ASP A 742 22.35 2.43 -21.74
CA ASP A 742 21.80 2.53 -20.39
C ASP A 742 20.48 3.27 -20.43
N THR A 743 19.43 2.67 -19.91
CA THR A 743 18.16 3.36 -19.72
C THR A 743 17.74 3.43 -18.26
N GLY A 744 18.46 2.77 -17.34
CA GLY A 744 18.17 2.72 -15.90
C GLY A 744 18.16 1.30 -15.34
N ASP A 745 18.32 1.17 -14.03
CA ASP A 745 18.57 -0.09 -13.32
C ASP A 745 17.48 -0.42 -12.28
N LEU A 746 17.40 -1.69 -11.90
CA LEU A 746 16.66 -2.17 -10.73
C LEU A 746 17.62 -2.38 -9.55
N ASP A 747 17.34 -1.72 -8.43
CA ASP A 747 18.11 -1.81 -7.18
C ASP A 747 17.21 -2.21 -6.00
N ILE A 748 17.20 -3.50 -5.71
CA ILE A 748 16.49 -4.10 -4.57
C ILE A 748 17.47 -4.70 -3.57
N ARG A 749 18.62 -4.04 -3.38
CA ARG A 749 19.65 -4.52 -2.47
C ARG A 749 19.13 -4.52 -1.04
N ASN A 750 19.07 -5.71 -0.43
CA ASN A 750 18.63 -5.94 0.94
C ASN A 750 17.14 -5.65 1.22
N THR A 751 16.31 -5.71 0.17
CA THR A 751 14.85 -5.66 0.26
C THR A 751 14.24 -6.78 -0.61
N THR A 752 12.93 -6.75 -0.88
CA THR A 752 12.23 -7.85 -1.56
C THR A 752 11.35 -7.40 -2.72
N ILE A 753 11.18 -8.31 -3.68
CA ILE A 753 10.04 -8.37 -4.59
C ILE A 753 9.42 -9.75 -4.37
N GLN A 754 8.17 -9.79 -3.89
CA GLN A 754 7.56 -11.07 -3.55
C GLN A 754 6.09 -11.20 -3.88
N THR A 755 5.69 -12.43 -4.20
CA THR A 755 4.31 -12.90 -4.20
C THR A 755 4.16 -13.97 -3.13
N GLN A 756 3.25 -13.75 -2.18
CA GLN A 756 3.20 -14.55 -0.95
C GLN A 756 2.23 -15.74 -1.04
N GLN A 757 1.13 -15.61 -1.78
CA GLN A 757 0.08 -16.63 -1.89
C GLN A 757 -0.22 -16.91 -3.36
N GLY A 758 0.80 -17.41 -4.07
CA GLY A 758 0.77 -17.66 -5.51
C GLY A 758 1.02 -16.40 -6.32
N GLY A 759 0.87 -16.49 -7.65
CA GLY A 759 1.13 -15.37 -8.57
C GLY A 759 2.58 -15.31 -9.06
N ASN A 760 2.74 -14.84 -10.28
CA ASN A 760 4.04 -14.78 -10.97
C ASN A 760 4.75 -13.46 -10.71
N ILE A 761 6.08 -13.45 -10.84
CA ILE A 761 6.90 -12.24 -10.88
C ILE A 761 7.50 -12.11 -12.29
N SER A 762 7.30 -10.98 -12.94
CA SER A 762 7.91 -10.63 -14.22
C SER A 762 8.68 -9.31 -14.11
N ILE A 763 9.93 -9.29 -14.56
CA ILE A 763 10.83 -8.14 -14.47
C ILE A 763 11.46 -7.88 -15.83
N LEU A 764 11.29 -6.69 -16.41
CA LEU A 764 11.87 -6.29 -17.69
C LEU A 764 12.70 -5.00 -17.55
N GLY A 765 13.97 -5.08 -17.96
CA GLY A 765 14.92 -3.96 -18.00
C GLY A 765 15.64 -3.88 -19.35
N PRO A 766 15.05 -3.28 -20.39
CA PRO A 766 15.56 -3.28 -21.77
C PRO A 766 16.86 -2.50 -22.04
N GLY A 767 17.40 -1.76 -21.07
CA GLY A 767 18.73 -1.14 -21.15
C GLY A 767 19.58 -1.31 -19.89
N GLY A 768 19.03 -1.91 -18.84
CA GLY A 768 19.58 -1.91 -17.49
C GLY A 768 20.04 -3.26 -16.98
N GLN A 769 20.52 -3.24 -15.74
CA GLN A 769 20.84 -4.40 -14.91
C GLN A 769 19.89 -4.50 -13.70
N ALA A 770 19.84 -5.69 -13.09
CA ALA A 770 19.15 -5.92 -11.84
C ALA A 770 20.15 -6.24 -10.72
N LEU A 771 20.12 -5.46 -9.65
CA LEU A 771 20.96 -5.59 -8.46
C LEU A 771 20.13 -6.16 -7.32
N VAL A 772 20.43 -7.41 -6.94
CA VAL A 772 19.65 -8.16 -5.95
C VAL A 772 20.53 -8.52 -4.76
N GLY A 773 20.18 -8.00 -3.57
CA GLY A 773 20.96 -8.22 -2.34
C GLY A 773 22.20 -7.35 -2.18
N SER A 774 22.79 -7.36 -0.98
CA SER A 774 24.03 -6.62 -0.69
C SER A 774 25.15 -7.56 -0.22
N ALA A 775 26.41 -7.18 -0.44
CA ALA A 775 27.57 -7.86 0.14
C ALA A 775 27.72 -7.58 1.64
N SER A 776 27.10 -6.52 2.16
CA SER A 776 27.12 -6.12 3.57
C SER A 776 25.89 -6.56 4.36
N ALA A 777 24.91 -7.18 3.70
CA ALA A 777 23.67 -7.60 4.34
C ALA A 777 23.91 -8.80 5.28
N PRO A 778 23.44 -8.75 6.54
CA PRO A 778 23.40 -9.94 7.36
C PRO A 778 22.40 -10.95 6.76
N PRO A 779 22.68 -12.27 6.83
CA PRO A 779 21.77 -13.29 6.29
C PRO A 779 20.40 -13.30 7.01
N GLN A 780 20.37 -12.81 8.26
CA GLN A 780 19.19 -12.65 9.08
C GLN A 780 19.40 -11.50 10.07
N ILE A 781 18.32 -10.84 10.49
CA ILE A 781 18.32 -9.86 11.58
C ILE A 781 17.83 -10.58 12.83
N ALA A 782 18.62 -10.49 13.90
CA ALA A 782 18.28 -11.04 15.21
C ALA A 782 18.12 -9.92 16.25
N ASP A 783 17.23 -10.13 17.21
CA ASP A 783 17.08 -9.24 18.36
C ASP A 783 18.27 -9.36 19.34
N THR A 784 18.28 -8.52 20.37
CA THR A 784 19.34 -8.54 21.41
C THR A 784 19.42 -9.84 22.20
N SER A 785 18.39 -10.70 22.12
CA SER A 785 18.33 -12.01 22.75
C SER A 785 18.76 -13.15 21.81
N GLY A 786 19.11 -12.83 20.56
CA GLY A 786 19.54 -13.79 19.54
C GLY A 786 18.39 -14.46 18.78
N ASN A 787 17.15 -14.02 18.96
CA ASN A 787 16.01 -14.55 18.20
C ASN A 787 15.99 -13.91 16.82
N VAL A 788 15.81 -14.72 15.77
CA VAL A 788 15.64 -14.22 14.40
C VAL A 788 14.28 -13.51 14.30
N ILE A 789 14.31 -12.23 13.98
CA ILE A 789 13.12 -11.38 13.77
C ILE A 789 12.84 -11.15 12.29
N VAL A 790 13.90 -11.11 11.48
CA VAL A 790 13.82 -11.06 10.02
C VAL A 790 14.74 -12.13 9.50
N GLY A 791 14.13 -13.25 9.11
CA GLY A 791 14.88 -14.31 8.49
C GLY A 791 15.06 -14.03 7.00
N PRO A 792 15.75 -14.96 6.32
CA PRO A 792 15.88 -14.92 4.89
C PRO A 792 14.57 -14.57 4.16
N GLY A 793 13.42 -15.19 4.45
CA GLY A 793 12.18 -15.09 3.66
C GLY A 793 11.67 -13.67 3.34
N ALA A 794 12.16 -12.64 4.05
CA ALA A 794 11.81 -11.23 3.82
C ALA A 794 12.70 -10.47 2.81
N MET A 795 13.63 -11.14 2.11
CA MET A 795 14.62 -10.49 1.20
C MET A 795 14.86 -11.28 -0.08
N GLY A 796 14.98 -10.61 -1.22
CA GLY A 796 15.25 -11.24 -2.53
C GLY A 796 14.06 -11.17 -3.50
N ILE A 797 14.07 -12.01 -4.52
CA ILE A 797 12.94 -12.16 -5.46
C ILE A 797 12.30 -13.52 -5.19
N LEU A 798 11.06 -13.56 -4.71
CA LEU A 798 10.49 -14.76 -4.10
C LEU A 798 9.03 -14.98 -4.51
N THR A 799 8.71 -16.18 -5.00
CA THR A 799 7.33 -16.70 -5.00
C THR A 799 7.21 -17.76 -3.91
N LEU A 800 6.51 -17.43 -2.81
CA LEU A 800 6.46 -18.29 -1.62
C LEU A 800 5.51 -19.49 -1.79
N GLU A 801 4.52 -19.36 -2.67
CA GLU A 801 3.76 -20.49 -3.19
C GLU A 801 4.02 -20.66 -4.69
N LYS A 802 3.13 -21.38 -5.39
CA LYS A 802 3.30 -21.67 -6.82
C LYS A 802 3.24 -20.37 -7.63
N GLY A 803 4.35 -20.02 -8.25
CA GLY A 803 4.48 -18.88 -9.15
C GLY A 803 5.75 -19.01 -9.98
N ASN A 804 5.73 -18.44 -11.18
CA ASN A 804 6.90 -18.37 -12.05
C ASN A 804 7.69 -17.09 -11.78
N VAL A 805 9.00 -17.11 -12.03
CA VAL A 805 9.87 -15.92 -11.97
C VAL A 805 10.53 -15.70 -13.32
N ASN A 806 10.21 -14.59 -13.96
CA ASN A 806 10.72 -14.23 -15.27
C ASN A 806 11.49 -12.91 -15.19
N ILE A 807 12.75 -12.91 -15.62
CA ILE A 807 13.63 -11.75 -15.56
C ILE A 807 14.30 -11.55 -16.91
N PHE A 808 14.13 -10.38 -17.49
CA PHE A 808 14.82 -9.93 -18.68
C PHE A 808 15.61 -8.67 -18.36
N THR A 809 16.90 -8.67 -18.63
CA THR A 809 17.76 -7.49 -18.56
C THR A 809 18.62 -7.39 -19.82
N ASP A 810 18.86 -6.16 -20.32
CA ASP A 810 19.85 -5.99 -21.38
C ASP A 810 21.26 -6.24 -20.85
N ARG A 811 21.53 -5.84 -19.61
CA ARG A 811 22.79 -6.08 -18.91
C ARG A 811 22.63 -7.21 -17.90
N SER A 812 23.36 -7.15 -16.79
CA SER A 812 23.53 -8.27 -15.87
C SER A 812 22.39 -8.42 -14.86
N VAL A 813 22.19 -9.65 -14.39
CA VAL A 813 21.48 -9.95 -13.15
C VAL A 813 22.53 -10.29 -12.10
N LEU A 814 22.71 -9.40 -11.13
CA LEU A 814 23.77 -9.50 -10.12
C LEU A 814 23.16 -9.80 -8.76
N LEU A 815 23.31 -11.05 -8.34
CA LEU A 815 22.93 -11.49 -7.00
C LEU A 815 24.15 -11.37 -6.06
N ALA A 816 23.97 -10.76 -4.89
CA ALA A 816 25.01 -10.69 -3.85
C ALA A 816 24.75 -11.75 -2.75
N GLN A 817 24.60 -11.34 -1.49
CA GLN A 817 24.07 -12.21 -0.43
C GLN A 817 22.54 -12.15 -0.43
N SER A 818 21.91 -12.66 -1.48
CA SER A 818 20.44 -12.73 -1.59
C SER A 818 20.02 -13.93 -2.45
N ARG A 819 18.77 -13.97 -2.89
CA ARG A 819 18.17 -15.10 -3.57
C ARG A 819 17.07 -14.73 -4.55
N ILE A 820 16.89 -15.62 -5.52
CA ILE A 820 15.83 -15.60 -6.52
C ILE A 820 15.21 -17.00 -6.48
N PHE A 821 14.07 -17.17 -5.79
CA PHE A 821 13.46 -18.48 -5.53
C PHE A 821 12.02 -18.60 -5.97
N THR A 822 11.66 -19.82 -6.37
CA THR A 822 10.28 -20.31 -6.37
C THR A 822 10.16 -21.48 -5.39
N GLU A 823 9.28 -21.39 -4.39
CA GLU A 823 9.29 -22.35 -3.25
C GLU A 823 8.45 -23.60 -3.48
N GLN A 824 7.29 -23.47 -4.11
CA GLN A 824 6.35 -24.57 -4.34
C GLN A 824 6.28 -24.93 -5.84
N GLY A 825 7.44 -25.15 -6.46
CA GLY A 825 7.55 -25.35 -7.91
C GLY A 825 7.46 -24.04 -8.68
N GLY A 826 7.03 -24.10 -9.95
CA GLY A 826 7.06 -22.96 -10.87
C GLY A 826 8.36 -22.90 -11.69
N ASP A 827 8.25 -22.35 -12.89
CA ASP A 827 9.36 -22.22 -13.82
C ASP A 827 10.05 -20.85 -13.66
N MET A 828 11.31 -20.79 -14.08
CA MET A 828 12.10 -19.57 -14.01
C MET A 828 12.85 -19.35 -15.31
N THR A 829 12.69 -18.17 -15.90
CA THR A 829 13.49 -17.75 -17.08
C THR A 829 14.23 -16.47 -16.75
N ILE A 830 15.57 -16.52 -16.78
CA ILE A 830 16.44 -15.36 -16.63
C ILE A 830 17.21 -15.17 -17.93
N TRP A 831 16.95 -14.06 -18.61
CA TRP A 831 17.62 -13.67 -19.83
C TRP A 831 18.43 -12.39 -19.61
N SER A 832 19.74 -12.47 -19.87
CA SER A 832 20.65 -11.33 -19.95
C SER A 832 21.19 -11.18 -21.37
N SER A 833 20.79 -10.14 -22.10
CA SER A 833 21.15 -9.99 -23.52
C SER A 833 22.64 -9.77 -23.75
N ASN A 834 23.25 -8.88 -22.97
CA ASN A 834 24.60 -8.34 -23.16
C ASN A 834 25.40 -8.29 -21.85
N GLY A 835 24.92 -8.92 -20.77
CA GLY A 835 25.59 -9.01 -19.49
C GLY A 835 25.68 -10.44 -18.94
N ASP A 836 25.96 -10.53 -17.65
CA ASP A 836 26.16 -11.79 -16.92
C ASP A 836 24.95 -12.14 -16.05
N ILE A 837 24.80 -13.43 -15.72
CA ILE A 837 23.88 -13.91 -14.68
C ILE A 837 24.73 -14.46 -13.55
N ASN A 838 24.72 -13.80 -12.39
CA ASN A 838 25.48 -14.19 -11.22
C ASN A 838 24.56 -14.65 -10.09
N ALA A 839 24.78 -15.87 -9.56
CA ALA A 839 23.99 -16.42 -8.46
C ALA A 839 24.52 -16.05 -7.06
N GLY A 840 25.58 -15.25 -6.96
CA GLY A 840 25.99 -14.59 -5.73
C GLY A 840 26.83 -15.42 -4.76
N LYS A 841 27.03 -14.88 -3.56
CA LYS A 841 27.97 -15.38 -2.55
C LYS A 841 27.37 -15.56 -1.15
N GLY A 842 26.05 -15.56 -1.04
CA GLY A 842 25.37 -15.81 0.23
C GLY A 842 25.56 -17.25 0.75
N ALA A 843 25.36 -17.45 2.05
CA ALA A 843 25.54 -18.75 2.69
C ALA A 843 24.48 -19.79 2.26
N LYS A 844 24.91 -21.01 1.93
CA LYS A 844 24.01 -22.14 1.60
C LYS A 844 23.20 -22.68 2.78
N SER A 845 23.66 -22.42 4.02
CA SER A 845 23.08 -22.93 5.27
C SER A 845 22.20 -21.94 6.02
N SER A 846 21.98 -20.74 5.48
CA SER A 846 21.08 -19.76 6.10
C SER A 846 19.65 -20.29 5.98
N ALA A 847 19.05 -20.72 7.08
CA ALA A 847 17.70 -21.24 7.10
C ALA A 847 16.78 -20.26 7.81
N ASP A 848 15.63 -20.02 7.22
CA ASP A 848 14.48 -19.44 7.88
C ASP A 848 13.45 -20.55 8.05
N THR A 849 13.05 -20.80 9.29
CA THR A 849 11.91 -21.66 9.57
C THR A 849 11.01 -20.88 10.52
N PRO A 850 10.21 -19.94 10.00
CA PRO A 850 9.30 -19.16 10.83
C PRO A 850 8.37 -20.10 11.61
N ALA A 851 7.95 -19.67 12.79
CA ALA A 851 6.98 -20.43 13.59
C ALA A 851 5.70 -20.61 12.76
N PRO A 852 5.10 -21.82 12.69
CA PRO A 852 3.92 -22.07 11.87
C PRO A 852 2.81 -21.08 12.20
N GLN A 853 2.48 -20.20 11.26
CA GLN A 853 1.32 -19.34 11.37
C GLN A 853 0.12 -20.08 10.76
N TYR A 854 -1.08 -19.72 11.18
CA TYR A 854 -2.30 -20.21 10.55
C TYR A 854 -3.00 -19.03 9.91
N VAL A 855 -3.20 -19.09 8.60
CA VAL A 855 -4.05 -18.13 7.90
C VAL A 855 -5.42 -18.76 7.82
N CYS A 856 -6.39 -18.15 8.48
CA CYS A 856 -7.77 -18.59 8.48
C CYS A 856 -8.58 -17.71 7.54
N ASP A 857 -9.35 -18.33 6.67
CA ASP A 857 -10.36 -17.63 5.90
C ASP A 857 -11.58 -17.28 6.78
N PRO A 858 -12.54 -16.48 6.28
CA PRO A 858 -13.75 -16.12 7.02
C PRO A 858 -14.66 -17.32 7.37
N ASN A 859 -14.46 -18.48 6.73
CA ASN A 859 -15.19 -19.72 7.02
C ASN A 859 -14.50 -20.57 8.11
N HIS A 860 -13.46 -20.02 8.76
CA HIS A 860 -12.62 -20.70 9.74
C HIS A 860 -11.85 -21.90 9.17
N TYR A 861 -11.63 -21.93 7.85
CA TYR A 861 -10.69 -22.86 7.25
C TYR A 861 -9.28 -22.29 7.38
N CYS A 862 -8.50 -22.89 8.28
CA CYS A 862 -7.14 -22.46 8.57
C CYS A 862 -6.13 -23.33 7.83
N THR A 863 -5.32 -22.74 6.97
CA THR A 863 -4.16 -23.40 6.36
C THR A 863 -2.91 -23.11 7.19
N VAL A 864 -2.00 -24.09 7.28
CA VAL A 864 -0.67 -23.84 7.83
C VAL A 864 0.07 -22.97 6.83
N ASP A 865 0.45 -21.80 7.30
CA ASP A 865 1.31 -20.89 6.59
C ASP A 865 2.74 -21.43 6.62
N ALA A 866 3.14 -22.06 5.51
CA ALA A 866 4.51 -22.50 5.29
C ALA A 866 5.38 -21.43 4.61
N ARG A 867 4.88 -20.20 4.45
CA ARG A 867 5.59 -19.12 3.75
C ARG A 867 6.92 -18.81 4.44
N GLY A 868 7.95 -18.57 3.62
CA GLY A 868 9.25 -18.15 4.11
C GLY A 868 10.08 -19.27 4.75
N GLN A 869 9.72 -20.55 4.59
CA GLN A 869 10.62 -21.66 4.91
C GLN A 869 11.72 -21.80 3.85
N VAL A 870 12.64 -20.84 3.82
CA VAL A 870 13.73 -20.80 2.83
C VAL A 870 15.06 -21.21 3.43
N THR A 871 15.80 -22.02 2.70
CA THR A 871 17.18 -22.38 3.05
C THR A 871 18.17 -22.03 1.95
N GLY A 872 19.22 -21.32 2.32
CA GLY A 872 20.32 -20.91 1.47
C GLY A 872 20.06 -19.64 0.67
N ALA A 873 21.13 -19.12 0.07
CA ALA A 873 21.11 -18.05 -0.92
C ALA A 873 21.18 -18.63 -2.34
N GLY A 874 21.16 -17.76 -3.36
CA GLY A 874 21.39 -18.14 -4.76
C GLY A 874 20.14 -18.20 -5.62
N ILE A 875 20.19 -18.94 -6.72
CA ILE A 875 19.06 -19.09 -7.65
C ILE A 875 18.50 -20.51 -7.47
N ALA A 876 17.20 -20.64 -7.20
CA ALA A 876 16.61 -21.96 -7.00
C ALA A 876 15.12 -22.09 -7.33
N THR A 877 14.75 -23.29 -7.78
CA THR A 877 13.37 -23.77 -7.79
C THR A 877 13.28 -24.89 -6.76
N LEU A 878 12.58 -24.64 -5.67
CA LEU A 878 12.42 -25.59 -4.58
C LEU A 878 11.11 -26.37 -4.77
N GLN A 879 11.12 -27.59 -4.24
CA GLN A 879 9.93 -28.44 -4.16
C GLN A 879 9.60 -28.61 -2.68
N SER A 880 9.17 -27.52 -2.03
CA SER A 880 8.88 -27.52 -0.60
C SER A 880 7.70 -28.44 -0.23
N VAL A 881 6.84 -28.78 -1.20
CA VAL A 881 5.71 -29.71 -1.04
C VAL A 881 5.91 -30.97 -1.90
N PRO A 882 5.89 -32.18 -1.32
CA PRO A 882 5.98 -33.43 -2.07
C PRO A 882 4.88 -33.58 -3.12
N GLY A 883 5.22 -34.01 -4.33
CA GLY A 883 4.25 -34.31 -5.40
C GLY A 883 3.98 -33.14 -6.37
N ILE A 884 4.45 -31.93 -6.08
CA ILE A 884 4.44 -30.81 -7.04
C ILE A 884 5.45 -31.08 -8.17
N PRO A 885 5.13 -30.84 -9.46
CA PRO A 885 6.08 -31.00 -10.56
C PRO A 885 7.38 -30.21 -10.35
N LEU A 886 8.50 -30.78 -10.78
CA LEU A 886 9.80 -30.09 -10.76
C LEU A 886 9.76 -28.88 -11.69
N GLY A 887 10.03 -27.70 -11.14
CA GLY A 887 10.21 -26.48 -11.92
C GLY A 887 11.44 -26.53 -12.83
N THR A 888 11.40 -25.79 -13.93
CA THR A 888 12.50 -25.66 -14.89
C THR A 888 13.12 -24.28 -14.81
N ILE A 889 14.44 -24.22 -14.61
CA ILE A 889 15.22 -22.99 -14.68
C ILE A 889 15.88 -22.89 -16.06
N ASN A 890 15.60 -21.82 -16.78
CA ASN A 890 16.24 -21.42 -18.03
C ASN A 890 17.11 -20.19 -17.78
N LEU A 891 18.45 -20.34 -17.85
CA LEU A 891 19.40 -19.25 -17.72
C LEU A 891 20.03 -18.96 -19.08
N ILE A 892 19.74 -17.80 -19.65
CA ILE A 892 20.19 -17.41 -20.99
C ILE A 892 21.06 -16.15 -20.92
N ALA A 893 22.34 -16.27 -21.28
CA ALA A 893 23.30 -15.17 -21.33
C ALA A 893 24.10 -15.23 -22.64
N PRO A 894 23.52 -14.85 -23.80
CA PRO A 894 24.09 -15.14 -25.12
C PRO A 894 25.48 -14.53 -25.36
N ARG A 895 25.79 -13.43 -24.68
CA ARG A 895 27.08 -12.73 -24.76
C ARG A 895 27.85 -12.69 -23.44
N GLY A 896 27.33 -13.28 -22.38
CA GLY A 896 27.93 -13.22 -21.06
C GLY A 896 28.09 -14.57 -20.39
N THR A 897 28.34 -14.51 -19.09
CA THR A 897 28.68 -15.64 -18.25
C THR A 897 27.52 -15.96 -17.32
N VAL A 898 27.19 -17.25 -17.21
CA VAL A 898 26.39 -17.78 -16.10
C VAL A 898 27.36 -18.26 -15.02
N ASP A 899 27.37 -17.55 -13.90
CA ASP A 899 28.22 -17.81 -12.74
C ASP A 899 27.37 -18.31 -11.57
N ALA A 900 27.54 -19.57 -11.17
CA ALA A 900 26.83 -20.15 -10.04
C ALA A 900 27.29 -19.60 -8.68
N GLY A 901 28.40 -18.85 -8.63
CA GLY A 901 28.93 -18.21 -7.43
C GLY A 901 29.20 -19.20 -6.29
N ASP A 902 29.32 -18.68 -5.06
CA ASP A 902 29.44 -19.52 -3.85
C ASP A 902 28.07 -19.93 -3.30
N ALA A 903 27.02 -19.15 -3.59
CA ALA A 903 25.65 -19.46 -3.16
C ALA A 903 25.07 -20.68 -3.91
N GLY A 904 25.42 -20.83 -5.19
CA GLY A 904 25.01 -21.95 -6.03
C GLY A 904 23.69 -21.76 -6.76
N ILE A 905 23.41 -22.73 -7.64
CA ILE A 905 22.15 -22.84 -8.40
C ILE A 905 21.53 -24.19 -8.07
N ARG A 906 20.26 -24.21 -7.67
CA ARG A 906 19.53 -25.43 -7.29
C ARG A 906 18.25 -25.57 -8.11
N ALA A 907 18.19 -26.52 -9.01
CA ALA A 907 17.10 -26.63 -9.97
C ALA A 907 16.43 -28.00 -9.92
N GLY A 908 15.12 -28.02 -10.19
CA GLY A 908 14.42 -29.24 -10.60
C GLY A 908 14.98 -29.70 -11.94
N ASN A 909 14.63 -28.98 -13.01
CA ASN A 909 15.29 -29.08 -14.31
C ASN A 909 16.10 -27.81 -14.58
N LEU A 910 17.24 -27.91 -15.26
CA LEU A 910 18.10 -26.79 -15.59
C LEU A 910 18.48 -26.80 -17.07
N ASN A 911 18.36 -25.63 -17.69
CA ASN A 911 18.86 -25.36 -19.02
C ASN A 911 19.69 -24.07 -19.01
N VAL A 912 20.94 -24.16 -19.44
CA VAL A 912 21.87 -23.02 -19.47
C VAL A 912 22.31 -22.75 -20.91
N ALA A 913 21.99 -21.56 -21.44
CA ALA A 913 22.39 -21.13 -22.78
C ALA A 913 23.24 -19.86 -22.66
N ALA A 914 24.56 -20.02 -22.53
CA ALA A 914 25.47 -18.92 -22.26
C ALA A 914 26.76 -18.99 -23.08
N LEU A 915 27.47 -17.86 -23.21
CA LEU A 915 28.81 -17.84 -23.81
C LEU A 915 29.81 -18.59 -22.94
N ARG A 916 29.69 -18.45 -21.62
CA ARG A 916 30.52 -19.16 -20.64
C ARG A 916 29.70 -19.57 -19.42
N VAL A 917 30.04 -20.71 -18.84
CA VAL A 917 29.55 -21.14 -17.53
C VAL A 917 30.74 -21.28 -16.58
N VAL A 918 30.65 -20.70 -15.39
CA VAL A 918 31.70 -20.78 -14.36
C VAL A 918 31.12 -21.24 -13.03
N ASN A 919 31.99 -21.75 -12.15
CA ASN A 919 31.62 -22.31 -10.85
C ASN A 919 30.56 -23.41 -10.95
N ALA A 920 30.59 -24.21 -12.03
CA ALA A 920 29.60 -25.25 -12.30
C ALA A 920 29.50 -26.33 -11.20
N ASP A 921 30.54 -26.50 -10.38
CA ASP A 921 30.54 -27.38 -9.21
C ASP A 921 29.52 -26.96 -8.14
N ASN A 922 29.07 -25.69 -8.15
CA ASN A 922 28.04 -25.17 -7.25
C ASN A 922 26.61 -25.30 -7.84
N ILE A 923 26.44 -26.01 -8.96
CA ILE A 923 25.14 -26.29 -9.58
C ILE A 923 24.64 -27.67 -9.13
N GLN A 924 23.41 -27.72 -8.63
CA GLN A 924 22.72 -28.92 -8.19
C GLN A 924 21.41 -29.07 -8.98
N VAL A 925 21.25 -30.19 -9.68
CA VAL A 925 20.05 -30.48 -10.49
C VAL A 925 19.50 -31.85 -10.11
N THR A 926 18.21 -31.94 -9.82
CA THR A 926 17.56 -33.21 -9.45
C THR A 926 16.96 -33.95 -10.65
N GLY A 927 16.58 -33.20 -11.69
CA GLY A 927 16.02 -33.68 -12.95
C GLY A 927 16.98 -33.52 -14.13
N LYS A 928 16.48 -33.01 -15.26
CA LYS A 928 17.24 -32.86 -16.51
C LYS A 928 18.14 -31.63 -16.45
N ALA A 929 19.42 -31.79 -16.80
CA ALA A 929 20.38 -30.69 -16.97
C ALA A 929 20.86 -30.57 -18.43
N SER A 930 20.96 -29.34 -18.94
CA SER A 930 21.48 -29.05 -20.29
C SER A 930 22.34 -27.79 -20.32
N GLY A 931 23.38 -27.78 -21.17
CA GLY A 931 24.26 -26.62 -21.36
C GLY A 931 25.26 -26.33 -20.24
N ILE A 932 25.38 -27.21 -19.25
CA ILE A 932 26.44 -27.17 -18.24
C ILE A 932 27.69 -27.95 -18.71
N PRO A 933 28.91 -27.47 -18.44
CA PRO A 933 30.12 -28.26 -18.68
C PRO A 933 30.05 -29.57 -17.89
N LEU A 934 30.34 -30.69 -18.54
CA LEU A 934 30.50 -31.98 -17.84
C LEU A 934 31.67 -31.84 -16.87
N VAL A 935 31.39 -31.74 -15.57
CA VAL A 935 32.40 -31.91 -14.54
C VAL A 935 32.85 -33.37 -14.65
N GLN A 936 34.03 -33.61 -15.24
CA GLN A 936 34.67 -34.90 -15.14
C GLN A 936 34.82 -35.19 -13.66
N ALA A 937 34.07 -36.17 -13.14
CA ALA A 937 34.28 -36.68 -11.80
C ALA A 937 35.78 -36.95 -11.66
N VAL A 938 36.45 -36.19 -10.78
CA VAL A 938 37.84 -36.49 -10.43
C VAL A 938 37.83 -37.94 -10.00
N ASN A 939 38.48 -38.79 -10.79
CA ASN A 939 38.52 -40.22 -10.53
C ASN A 939 39.17 -40.40 -9.15
N THR A 940 38.37 -40.56 -8.11
CA THR A 940 38.81 -40.74 -6.73
C THR A 940 39.66 -42.01 -6.62
N GLY A 941 39.51 -42.96 -7.54
CA GLY A 941 40.41 -44.09 -7.76
C GLY A 941 41.79 -43.68 -8.27
N ALA A 942 41.91 -42.70 -9.15
CA ALA A 942 43.19 -42.15 -9.60
C ALA A 942 43.88 -41.31 -8.52
N LEU A 943 43.11 -40.57 -7.70
CA LEU A 943 43.66 -39.79 -6.58
C LEU A 943 44.08 -40.69 -5.42
N THR A 944 43.30 -41.71 -5.07
CA THR A 944 43.72 -42.73 -4.08
C THR A 944 44.86 -43.59 -4.62
N ALA A 945 44.92 -43.90 -5.91
CA ALA A 945 46.06 -44.58 -6.53
C ALA A 945 47.33 -43.70 -6.55
N ALA A 946 47.21 -42.39 -6.81
CA ALA A 946 48.33 -41.45 -6.72
C ALA A 946 48.79 -41.25 -5.26
N SER A 947 47.86 -41.21 -4.32
CA SER A 947 48.14 -41.16 -2.87
C SER A 947 48.81 -42.44 -2.40
N ALA A 948 48.36 -43.61 -2.87
CA ALA A 948 48.95 -44.91 -2.59
C ALA A 948 50.33 -45.05 -3.23
N ALA A 949 50.53 -44.53 -4.44
CA ALA A 949 51.83 -44.50 -5.13
C ALA A 949 52.82 -43.54 -4.46
N ALA A 950 52.37 -42.37 -3.98
CA ALA A 950 53.20 -41.45 -3.21
C ALA A 950 53.56 -42.02 -1.82
N SER A 951 52.62 -42.69 -1.16
CA SER A 951 52.86 -43.38 0.11
C SER A 951 53.82 -44.56 -0.06
N ALA A 952 53.68 -45.33 -1.14
CA ALA A 952 54.58 -46.42 -1.51
C ALA A 952 55.98 -45.89 -1.90
N ALA A 953 56.08 -44.77 -2.62
CA ALA A 953 57.36 -44.13 -2.93
C ALA A 953 58.06 -43.61 -1.66
N THR A 954 57.30 -43.11 -0.68
CA THR A 954 57.84 -42.66 0.62
C THR A 954 58.28 -43.83 1.50
N GLN A 955 57.56 -44.96 1.46
CA GLN A 955 57.97 -46.21 2.12
C GLN A 955 59.23 -46.81 1.47
N VAL A 956 59.32 -46.82 0.14
CA VAL A 956 60.53 -47.27 -0.58
C VAL A 956 61.71 -46.34 -0.31
N ALA A 957 61.50 -45.03 -0.22
CA ALA A 957 62.57 -44.09 0.18
C ALA A 957 63.03 -44.29 1.64
N GLN A 958 62.10 -44.60 2.56
CA GLN A 958 62.43 -44.93 3.95
C GLN A 958 63.13 -46.29 4.09
N ASP A 959 62.77 -47.29 3.30
CA ASP A 959 63.43 -48.60 3.28
C ASP A 959 64.80 -48.57 2.58
N MET A 960 64.99 -47.71 1.57
CA MET A 960 66.31 -47.43 0.98
C MET A 960 67.24 -46.69 1.95
N ALA A 961 66.71 -45.81 2.79
CA ALA A 961 67.47 -45.14 3.85
C ALA A 961 67.86 -46.10 4.99
N LYS A 962 67.01 -47.07 5.33
CA LYS A 962 67.31 -48.11 6.35
C LYS A 962 68.28 -49.18 5.85
N ASN A 963 68.29 -49.51 4.57
CA ASN A 963 69.14 -50.56 4.00
C ASN A 963 70.55 -50.11 3.58
N ASN A 964 70.87 -48.81 3.62
CA ASN A 964 72.24 -48.31 3.39
C ASN A 964 73.15 -48.38 4.63
N ALA A 965 72.66 -48.86 5.78
CA ALA A 965 73.43 -48.96 7.04
C ALA A 965 74.11 -50.32 7.28
N SER A 966 74.04 -51.28 6.34
CA SER A 966 74.73 -52.57 6.48
C SER A 966 75.21 -53.08 5.13
N GLY A 967 76.51 -52.91 4.87
CA GLY A 967 77.15 -53.30 3.61
C GLY A 967 77.02 -54.78 3.28
N GLY A 968 76.51 -55.08 2.09
CA GLY A 968 76.42 -56.44 1.53
C GLY A 968 75.81 -56.45 0.12
N THR A 969 76.38 -57.25 -0.78
CA THR A 969 76.23 -57.30 -2.25
C THR A 969 74.84 -57.16 -2.89
N VAL A 970 74.81 -56.39 -4.00
CA VAL A 970 73.69 -56.13 -4.92
C VAL A 970 73.11 -57.41 -5.54
N ARG A 971 71.80 -57.65 -5.35
CA ARG A 971 71.01 -58.57 -6.21
C ARG A 971 69.96 -57.76 -6.97
N ARG A 972 69.91 -57.92 -8.29
CA ARG A 972 68.89 -57.34 -9.18
C ARG A 972 67.57 -58.11 -9.02
N TRP A 973 66.45 -57.40 -8.90
CA TRP A 973 65.10 -57.93 -9.05
C TRP A 973 64.39 -57.18 -10.17
N THR A 974 63.65 -57.91 -11.00
CA THR A 974 62.79 -57.35 -12.07
C THR A 974 61.35 -57.42 -11.57
N ILE A 975 60.60 -56.32 -11.63
CA ILE A 975 59.18 -56.28 -11.27
C ILE A 975 58.36 -56.35 -12.56
N SER A 976 57.53 -57.38 -12.71
CA SER A 976 56.48 -57.45 -13.73
C SER A 976 55.19 -56.85 -13.18
N VAL A 977 54.65 -55.85 -13.85
CA VAL A 977 53.33 -55.28 -13.56
C VAL A 977 52.31 -55.94 -14.48
N GLN A 978 51.38 -56.71 -13.91
CA GLN A 978 50.24 -57.26 -14.63
C GLN A 978 49.05 -56.33 -14.40
N VAL A 979 48.62 -55.66 -15.47
CA VAL A 979 47.41 -54.84 -15.50
C VAL A 979 46.27 -55.76 -15.95
N GLU A 980 45.35 -56.12 -15.05
CA GLU A 980 44.09 -56.72 -15.47
C GLU A 980 43.20 -55.64 -16.11
N GLY A 981 42.77 -55.91 -17.34
CA GLY A 981 42.29 -54.93 -18.30
C GLY A 981 40.92 -54.30 -17.99
N PHE A 982 40.66 -53.26 -18.79
CA PHE A 982 39.46 -52.43 -18.83
C PHE A 982 38.26 -53.17 -19.44
N GLY A 983 37.13 -53.22 -18.73
CA GLY A 983 35.87 -53.75 -19.25
C GLY A 983 35.15 -52.72 -20.11
N ASN A 984 34.97 -53.01 -21.39
CA ASN A 984 34.02 -52.32 -22.28
C ASN A 984 32.78 -53.19 -22.52
N ALA A 985 31.64 -52.53 -22.70
CA ALA A 985 30.30 -53.09 -22.81
C ALA A 985 29.97 -53.69 -24.19
N GLY A 986 29.22 -54.79 -24.19
CA GLY A 986 28.53 -55.37 -25.37
C GLY A 986 27.96 -56.76 -25.07
N ASP A 987 26.64 -56.81 -24.82
CA ASP A 987 25.63 -57.89 -24.94
C ASP A 987 25.97 -59.34 -24.48
N ASP A 988 25.14 -60.12 -23.77
CA ASP A 988 23.67 -60.23 -23.79
C ASP A 988 23.14 -60.98 -22.53
N ASN A 989 21.89 -60.68 -22.16
CA ASN A 989 21.03 -61.07 -20.99
C ASN A 989 20.85 -62.60 -20.72
N PRO A 990 20.06 -63.11 -19.70
CA PRO A 990 19.37 -62.47 -18.55
C PRO A 990 19.42 -63.26 -17.20
N LYS A 991 19.09 -62.62 -16.06
CA LYS A 991 18.13 -63.08 -15.00
C LYS A 991 18.45 -62.55 -13.57
N LYS A 992 17.48 -61.77 -13.06
CA LYS A 992 17.01 -61.61 -11.66
C LYS A 992 18.05 -61.70 -10.53
N HIS A 993 18.32 -60.56 -9.89
CA HIS A 993 18.73 -60.52 -8.48
C HIS A 993 17.62 -59.94 -7.59
N ARG A 994 17.36 -60.73 -6.55
CA ARG A 994 16.33 -60.58 -5.53
C ARG A 994 17.01 -59.99 -4.31
N GLN A 995 16.44 -58.92 -3.78
CA GLN A 995 16.91 -58.16 -2.64
C GLN A 995 16.54 -58.88 -1.33
N VAL A 996 17.51 -59.05 -0.42
CA VAL A 996 17.34 -59.42 1.01
C VAL A 996 18.54 -58.75 1.72
N GLY A 997 18.45 -57.91 2.74
CA GLY A 997 17.48 -57.76 3.83
C GLY A 997 18.23 -58.00 5.14
N TYR A 998 18.81 -56.95 5.72
CA TYR A 998 19.59 -56.98 6.97
C TYR A 998 18.65 -56.97 8.18
N ASP A 999 18.79 -57.96 9.07
CA ASP A 999 18.09 -58.03 10.36
C ASP A 999 19.05 -57.60 11.49
N PRO A 1000 18.78 -56.47 12.17
CA PRO A 1000 19.65 -55.90 13.20
C PRO A 1000 19.59 -56.61 14.56
N SER A 1001 18.87 -57.73 14.71
CA SER A 1001 18.68 -58.39 16.02
C SER A 1001 19.61 -59.59 16.31
N ASN A 1002 20.63 -59.84 15.48
CA ASN A 1002 21.49 -61.02 15.62
C ASN A 1002 22.93 -60.68 16.03
N ALA A 1003 23.45 -61.37 17.06
CA ALA A 1003 24.70 -61.05 17.74
C ALA A 1003 25.98 -61.58 17.06
N VAL A 1004 25.91 -62.09 15.83
CA VAL A 1004 27.07 -62.54 15.04
C VAL A 1004 26.88 -62.21 13.55
N SER A 1005 27.80 -61.44 12.97
CA SER A 1005 27.88 -61.13 11.55
C SER A 1005 28.88 -62.06 10.86
N VAL A 1006 28.44 -62.80 9.85
CA VAL A 1006 29.30 -63.67 9.03
C VAL A 1006 29.68 -62.92 7.76
N ILE A 1007 30.97 -62.60 7.62
CA ILE A 1007 31.55 -61.96 6.45
C ILE A 1007 32.03 -63.04 5.48
N GLY A 1008 31.41 -63.10 4.30
CA GLY A 1008 32.02 -63.66 3.09
C GLY A 1008 31.67 -65.10 2.75
N PHE A 1009 31.02 -65.27 1.60
CA PHE A 1009 30.90 -66.54 0.87
C PHE A 1009 32.12 -66.69 -0.06
N GLY A 1010 32.96 -67.70 0.20
CA GLY A 1010 34.07 -68.08 -0.68
C GLY A 1010 34.68 -69.41 -0.22
N PRO A 1011 35.17 -70.26 -1.13
CA PRO A 1011 35.73 -71.56 -0.77
C PRO A 1011 36.99 -71.39 0.10
N ALA A 1012 36.98 -72.01 1.28
CA ALA A 1012 38.10 -71.95 2.24
C ALA A 1012 39.39 -72.53 1.63
N GLY A 1013 40.47 -71.76 1.70
CA GLY A 1013 41.79 -72.15 1.21
C GLY A 1013 42.41 -73.31 2.02
N VAL A 1014 43.36 -74.00 1.41
CA VAL A 1014 43.99 -75.23 1.96
C VAL A 1014 44.65 -74.98 3.33
N THR A 1015 45.09 -73.75 3.59
CA THR A 1015 45.65 -73.29 4.87
C THR A 1015 44.60 -73.03 5.97
N GLN A 1016 43.35 -72.66 5.62
CA GLN A 1016 42.26 -72.46 6.58
C GLN A 1016 41.66 -73.79 7.07
N ARG A 1017 41.74 -74.86 6.26
CA ARG A 1017 41.31 -76.21 6.68
C ARG A 1017 42.27 -76.90 7.66
N ALA A 1018 43.52 -76.44 7.75
CA ALA A 1018 44.54 -77.00 8.64
C ALA A 1018 44.40 -76.53 10.11
N VAL A 1019 43.62 -75.47 10.36
CA VAL A 1019 43.42 -74.88 11.69
C VAL A 1019 42.08 -75.32 12.32
N LEU A 1020 41.25 -76.05 11.56
CA LEU A 1020 39.95 -76.57 12.03
C LEU A 1020 40.13 -77.89 12.79
N THR A 1021 39.46 -77.97 13.94
CA THR A 1021 39.32 -79.19 14.75
C THR A 1021 38.53 -80.26 14.03
N THR A 1022 38.65 -81.52 14.47
CA THR A 1022 37.93 -82.67 13.85
C THR A 1022 36.41 -82.45 13.85
N ASP A 1023 35.87 -81.84 14.91
CA ASP A 1023 34.44 -81.51 15.06
C ASP A 1023 33.97 -80.40 14.11
N GLU A 1024 34.85 -79.45 13.75
CA GLU A 1024 34.55 -78.37 12.81
C GLU A 1024 34.58 -78.85 11.34
N ARG A 1025 35.38 -79.89 11.03
CA ARG A 1025 35.37 -80.52 9.69
C ARG A 1025 34.14 -81.38 9.43
N GLU A 1026 33.62 -82.08 10.43
CA GLU A 1026 32.40 -82.89 10.27
C GLU A 1026 31.14 -82.03 10.03
N LYS A 1027 31.11 -80.79 10.57
CA LYS A 1027 30.00 -79.86 10.35
C LYS A 1027 30.06 -79.11 9.01
N LEU A 1028 31.22 -79.09 8.34
CA LEU A 1028 31.39 -78.57 6.99
C LEU A 1028 31.03 -79.57 5.88
N GLY A 1029 30.78 -80.84 6.22
CA GLY A 1029 30.41 -81.90 5.28
C GLY A 1029 28.90 -82.17 5.13
N LYS A 1030 28.04 -81.35 5.76
CA LYS A 1030 26.57 -81.49 5.72
C LYS A 1030 25.82 -80.17 5.48
N ILE A 1031 26.41 -79.24 4.72
CA ILE A 1031 25.70 -78.12 4.09
C ILE A 1031 26.06 -78.10 2.61
#